data_AF-M1Q654-F1
#
_entry.id   AF-M1Q654-F1
#
_cell.length_a   1.000
_cell.length_b   1.000
_cell.length_c   1.000
_cell.angle_alpha   90.00
_cell.angle_beta   90.00
_cell.angle_gamma   90.00
#
_symmetry.space_group_name_H-M   'P 1'
#
loop_
_entity.id
_entity.type
_entity.pdbx_description
1 polymer ?
#
loop_
_entity_poly.entity_id
_entity_poly.type
_entity_poly.pdbx_seq_one_letter_code
_entity_poly.pdbx_strand_id
1 'polypeptide(L)'
;MVNVEKTSSSILKKFSPSELKDYEKRRIVFWHDRDKTAWDQEKNAPGEELEEIKHVLKENNIKFHILDNNYFETKKLLEIEDKESNYLIYCPDKERSHESNWLFDIQLYSSRFENSRISDIKSEFEIAGHELDDFFTKYEKFFGNQKERVQPLKKLYQKDWREKEFILGMLAVFSKTQAPEFKQIVRDIMLKSLNEAENPIWENISKFGLEENFWELAKEDFGFSAKNPTLKKLFLSFLITHMKRYSGISLSGYDQYVNRKENECQIFLKHWMDSSRDSKTFEKYAKDILEENGQDLEKNLQTALDKQDVKTYLEAEVVETFDKALILHILKSLNSPVDSTEEDFKNYLSWIDTRRTKHWFSEYENIYNALEYAVKLFQFSLEYYDNPKAADALENTRSLYELFKAYAETYYQIDYLYRKFYYYYDKEQEKDILKKNLRPQVEDLYTNKLLGKLLLKWSSLIDTELDGKWKIELADSQKDFFKRHVNRILQKDDRNTRVAVIISDAMRYEVAVEISEILNKDTWGLIDLDYMAGVLPSYTKLGMASLLPHKTLEYKEKEVFVDGINSEGLENRKKILQNNCLESFAIRYEDFMKCSREEARELVKGKKIFYIYHNKIDSTGDKQSSENSVFNAVEETIFEIQRLVRYLSDTISVANIVVTADHGFLYRRDNMESVDKVDTSLFDKSRIIDTTKRFILSDQELAKDNSLDNIHIFDMRHILGQNHTPLFAYVPKADLRFKLQGGGLNFVHGGASPQEIVIPVLTYNHRRNEKAIEKKGIKHGKVNVSVINDRKKITSSKFKVKIFQTEKVTDKMKPRTIKVSLWDIDDGQEKMVSDEKIIIANNESDEPEERQYNIMLTLGNNLENKTYYLKLIDEDPAEIKDTARIPFELDLLIGDFDDF
;
A
#
# COMPACT_ATOMS: atom_id res chain seq x y z
N MET A 1 -5.40 26.08 58.73
CA MET A 1 -4.60 27.23 59.14
C MET A 1 -4.38 28.11 57.94
N VAL A 2 -4.70 29.39 58.09
CA VAL A 2 -4.63 30.39 57.02
C VAL A 2 -3.19 30.89 56.87
N ASN A 3 -2.70 31.02 55.64
CA ASN A 3 -1.45 31.75 55.38
C ASN A 3 -1.74 33.26 55.46
N VAL A 4 -1.28 33.91 56.53
CA VAL A 4 -1.57 35.32 56.85
C VAL A 4 -1.13 36.26 55.71
N GLU A 5 0.07 36.10 55.15
CA GLU A 5 0.59 36.97 54.10
C GLU A 5 -0.22 36.85 52.79
N LYS A 6 -0.47 35.62 52.32
CA LYS A 6 -1.24 35.36 51.08
C LYS A 6 -2.68 35.83 51.22
N THR A 7 -3.29 35.58 52.37
CA THR A 7 -4.70 35.89 52.65
C THR A 7 -4.90 37.39 52.80
N SER A 8 -4.05 38.06 53.58
CA SER A 8 -4.07 39.53 53.71
C SER A 8 -3.89 40.20 52.35
N SER A 9 -2.94 39.75 51.54
CA SER A 9 -2.71 40.30 50.19
C SER A 9 -3.93 40.13 49.27
N SER A 10 -4.58 38.96 49.32
CA SER A 10 -5.78 38.66 48.52
C SER A 10 -6.99 39.47 48.96
N ILE A 11 -7.17 39.65 50.27
CA ILE A 11 -8.22 40.50 50.83
C ILE A 11 -7.96 41.96 50.44
N LEU A 12 -6.75 42.49 50.64
CA LEU A 12 -6.39 43.87 50.29
C LEU A 12 -6.64 44.17 48.81
N LYS A 13 -6.38 43.21 47.91
CA LYS A 13 -6.69 43.36 46.48
C LYS A 13 -8.17 43.65 46.22
N LYS A 14 -9.09 43.07 47.00
CA LYS A 14 -10.55 43.34 46.89
C LYS A 14 -10.93 44.76 47.28
N PHE A 15 -10.05 45.48 47.97
CA PHE A 15 -10.20 46.89 48.35
C PHE A 15 -9.34 47.83 47.49
N SER A 16 -8.60 47.31 46.49
CA SER A 16 -7.79 48.12 45.58
C SER A 16 -8.66 49.09 44.77
N PRO A 17 -8.22 50.35 44.55
CA PRO A 17 -8.94 51.31 43.72
C PRO A 17 -9.25 50.80 42.30
N SER A 18 -8.45 49.88 41.78
CA SER A 18 -8.64 49.24 40.47
C SER A 18 -9.85 48.28 40.40
N GLU A 19 -10.40 47.86 41.54
CA GLU A 19 -11.56 46.96 41.61
C GLU A 19 -12.85 47.68 42.09
N LEU A 20 -12.77 48.97 42.39
CA LEU A 20 -13.91 49.82 42.68
C LEU A 20 -14.59 50.23 41.38
N LYS A 21 -15.91 50.05 41.31
CA LYS A 21 -16.70 50.61 40.21
C LYS A 21 -16.93 52.10 40.48
N ASP A 22 -17.06 52.92 39.44
CA ASP A 22 -17.14 54.39 39.53
C ASP A 22 -18.25 54.93 40.47
N TYR A 23 -19.24 54.10 40.82
CA TYR A 23 -20.36 54.44 41.70
C TYR A 23 -20.16 54.04 43.17
N GLU A 24 -19.10 53.29 43.51
CA GLU A 24 -18.84 52.78 44.86
C GLU A 24 -18.08 53.81 45.71
N LYS A 25 -18.75 54.38 46.72
CA LYS A 25 -18.14 55.33 47.68
C LYS A 25 -17.31 54.66 48.77
N ARG A 26 -17.59 53.38 49.03
CA ARG A 26 -16.91 52.49 49.97
C ARG A 26 -17.04 51.05 49.49
N ARG A 27 -16.22 50.16 50.03
CA ARG A 27 -16.23 48.72 49.74
C ARG A 27 -16.56 47.91 50.99
N ILE A 28 -17.52 47.01 50.85
CA ILE A 28 -17.80 45.98 51.84
C ILE A 28 -17.41 44.64 51.23
N VAL A 29 -16.65 43.85 51.97
CA VAL A 29 -16.25 42.49 51.59
C VAL A 29 -16.75 41.51 52.63
N PHE A 30 -17.53 40.51 52.22
CA PHE A 30 -17.96 39.41 53.10
C PHE A 30 -17.00 38.24 52.99
N TRP A 31 -16.43 37.81 54.12
CA TRP A 31 -15.65 36.58 54.24
C TRP A 31 -16.45 35.52 55.00
N HIS A 32 -17.01 34.55 54.27
CA HIS A 32 -17.60 33.35 54.88
C HIS A 32 -16.55 32.25 54.99
N ASP A 33 -16.16 31.91 56.21
CA ASP A 33 -15.15 30.91 56.51
C ASP A 33 -15.81 29.55 56.77
N ARG A 34 -16.37 28.97 55.70
CA ARG A 34 -17.07 27.66 55.75
C ARG A 34 -16.28 26.59 56.48
N ASP A 35 -14.97 26.55 56.25
CA ASP A 35 -14.07 25.52 56.78
C ASP A 35 -13.41 25.92 58.10
N LYS A 36 -13.82 27.07 58.69
CA LYS A 36 -13.30 27.61 59.96
C LYS A 36 -11.78 27.69 59.97
N THR A 37 -11.20 28.10 58.84
CA THR A 37 -9.75 28.12 58.61
C THR A 37 -9.02 29.11 59.51
N ALA A 38 -9.69 30.20 59.89
CA ALA A 38 -9.18 31.31 60.70
C ALA A 38 -9.88 31.45 62.07
N TRP A 39 -10.76 30.50 62.42
CA TRP A 39 -11.51 30.48 63.68
C TRP A 39 -10.93 29.41 64.62
N ASP A 40 -10.58 29.81 65.85
CA ASP A 40 -10.20 28.86 66.90
C ASP A 40 -11.48 28.22 67.46
N GLN A 41 -11.71 26.96 67.07
CA GLN A 41 -12.90 26.20 67.46
C GLN A 41 -12.92 25.85 68.95
N GLU A 42 -11.75 25.68 69.59
CA GLU A 42 -11.67 25.32 71.00
C GLU A 42 -11.97 26.54 71.89
N LYS A 43 -11.49 27.72 71.50
CA LYS A 43 -11.71 28.98 72.22
C LYS A 43 -12.97 29.74 71.81
N ASN A 44 -13.62 29.30 70.72
CA ASN A 44 -14.73 29.97 70.06
C ASN A 44 -14.45 31.47 69.83
N ALA A 45 -13.30 31.75 69.23
CA ALA A 45 -12.78 33.10 69.04
C ALA A 45 -11.95 33.18 67.74
N PRO A 46 -11.63 34.40 67.25
CA PRO A 46 -10.63 34.58 66.20
C PRO A 46 -9.32 33.82 66.52
N GLY A 47 -8.81 33.06 65.55
CA GLY A 47 -7.48 32.47 65.63
C GLY A 47 -6.38 33.54 65.61
N GLU A 48 -5.16 33.17 65.98
CA GLU A 48 -4.01 34.08 66.00
C GLU A 48 -3.78 34.71 64.62
N GLU A 49 -3.95 33.93 63.56
CA GLU A 49 -3.83 34.39 62.17
C GLU A 49 -4.89 35.43 61.77
N LEU A 50 -6.11 35.33 62.32
CA LEU A 50 -7.18 36.29 62.02
C LEU A 50 -6.94 37.64 62.71
N GLU A 51 -6.37 37.62 63.91
CA GLU A 51 -5.97 38.84 64.61
C GLU A 51 -4.80 39.54 63.91
N GLU A 52 -3.86 38.80 63.32
CA GLU A 52 -2.81 39.39 62.46
C GLU A 52 -3.40 40.02 61.19
N ILE A 53 -4.31 39.33 60.49
CA ILE A 53 -5.01 39.88 59.31
C ILE A 53 -5.75 41.19 59.69
N LYS A 54 -6.44 41.20 60.82
CA LYS A 54 -7.13 42.39 61.34
C LYS A 54 -6.18 43.55 61.61
N HIS A 55 -4.96 43.29 62.07
CA HIS A 55 -3.93 44.32 62.21
C HIS A 55 -3.55 44.93 60.85
N VAL A 56 -3.29 44.08 59.84
CA VAL A 56 -2.95 44.51 58.48
C VAL A 56 -4.08 45.34 57.83
N LEU A 57 -5.34 44.94 58.04
CA LEU A 57 -6.50 45.69 57.54
C LEU A 57 -6.60 47.08 58.16
N LYS A 58 -6.33 47.19 59.47
CA LYS A 58 -6.35 48.46 60.19
C LYS A 58 -5.31 49.43 59.66
N GLU A 59 -4.11 48.95 59.31
CA GLU A 59 -3.05 49.76 58.69
C GLU A 59 -3.46 50.31 57.31
N ASN A 60 -4.41 49.67 56.64
CA ASN A 60 -4.94 50.07 55.33
C ASN A 60 -6.29 50.81 55.41
N ASN A 61 -6.69 51.31 56.60
CA ASN A 61 -7.98 51.98 56.84
C ASN A 61 -9.21 51.11 56.52
N ILE A 62 -9.11 49.79 56.64
CA ILE A 62 -10.23 48.86 56.48
C ILE A 62 -10.70 48.41 57.86
N LYS A 63 -11.98 48.59 58.16
CA LYS A 63 -12.59 48.14 59.41
C LYS A 63 -12.93 46.65 59.33
N PHE A 64 -12.82 45.96 60.46
CA PHE A 64 -13.11 44.54 60.59
C PHE A 64 -14.29 44.34 61.54
N HIS A 65 -15.26 43.52 61.13
CA HIS A 65 -16.44 43.19 61.95
C HIS A 65 -16.72 41.69 61.88
N ILE A 66 -17.02 41.07 63.02
CA ILE A 66 -17.37 39.64 63.10
C ILE A 66 -18.90 39.53 63.12
N LEU A 67 -19.46 38.81 62.16
CA LEU A 67 -20.87 38.45 62.13
C LEU A 67 -21.11 37.24 63.05
N ASP A 68 -21.32 37.49 64.34
CA ASP A 68 -21.65 36.47 65.35
C ASP A 68 -23.17 36.30 65.49
N ASN A 69 -23.80 35.74 64.45
CA ASN A 69 -25.24 35.41 64.39
C ASN A 69 -26.24 36.58 64.60
N ASN A 70 -25.78 37.81 64.86
CA ASN A 70 -26.60 39.02 64.97
C ASN A 70 -26.61 39.83 63.66
N TYR A 71 -27.40 39.36 62.71
CA TYR A 71 -27.50 39.97 61.37
C TYR A 71 -28.11 41.37 61.42
N PHE A 72 -29.04 41.63 62.36
CA PHE A 72 -29.66 42.94 62.51
C PHE A 72 -28.66 44.02 62.94
N GLU A 73 -27.82 43.71 63.93
CA GLU A 73 -26.78 44.62 64.39
C GLU A 73 -25.77 44.94 63.29
N THR A 74 -25.33 43.91 62.56
CA THR A 74 -24.41 44.08 61.42
C THR A 74 -25.05 44.91 60.30
N LYS A 75 -26.35 44.72 60.04
CA LYS A 75 -27.11 45.50 59.07
C LYS A 75 -27.22 46.96 59.49
N LYS A 76 -27.54 47.23 60.76
CA LYS A 76 -27.63 48.57 61.33
C LYS A 76 -26.28 49.29 61.27
N LEU A 77 -25.20 48.59 61.61
CA LEU A 77 -23.84 49.10 61.52
C LEU A 77 -23.53 49.60 60.10
N LEU A 78 -23.74 48.72 59.12
CA LEU A 78 -23.38 49.01 57.73
C LEU A 78 -24.31 50.06 57.10
N GLU A 79 -25.62 49.98 57.30
CA GLU A 79 -26.57 50.82 56.56
C GLU A 79 -26.97 52.12 57.26
N ILE A 80 -26.73 52.23 58.57
CA ILE A 80 -27.14 53.40 59.37
C ILE A 80 -25.97 54.08 60.06
N GLU A 81 -25.14 53.32 60.79
CA GLU A 81 -24.16 53.90 61.73
C GLU A 81 -22.86 54.33 61.06
N ASP A 82 -22.32 53.53 60.14
CA ASP A 82 -21.11 53.84 59.40
C ASP A 82 -21.30 53.51 57.92
N LYS A 83 -21.47 54.55 57.10
CA LYS A 83 -21.75 54.44 55.67
C LYS A 83 -20.55 54.78 54.78
N GLU A 84 -19.43 55.18 55.37
CA GLU A 84 -18.29 55.75 54.65
C GLU A 84 -17.06 54.85 54.74
N SER A 85 -16.91 54.05 55.80
CA SER A 85 -15.73 53.20 55.98
C SER A 85 -15.80 51.94 55.11
N ASN A 86 -14.63 51.46 54.67
CA ASN A 86 -14.47 50.14 54.08
C ASN A 86 -14.56 49.06 55.17
N TYR A 87 -15.26 47.96 54.90
CA TYR A 87 -15.45 46.87 55.87
C TYR A 87 -15.10 45.51 55.30
N LEU A 88 -14.35 44.70 56.07
CA LEU A 88 -14.36 43.25 55.95
C LEU A 88 -15.30 42.67 57.02
N ILE A 89 -16.36 41.99 56.59
CA ILE A 89 -17.30 41.28 57.44
C ILE A 89 -16.91 39.81 57.47
N TYR A 90 -16.38 39.34 58.59
CA TYR A 90 -15.99 37.95 58.78
C TYR A 90 -17.14 37.14 59.41
N CYS A 91 -17.51 36.02 58.80
CA CYS A 91 -18.47 35.07 59.32
C CYS A 91 -17.79 33.71 59.50
N PRO A 92 -17.76 33.15 60.72
CA PRO A 92 -17.09 31.88 60.99
C PRO A 92 -17.85 30.65 60.46
N ASP A 93 -19.00 30.83 59.81
CA ASP A 93 -19.83 29.73 59.31
C ASP A 93 -20.08 29.84 57.80
N LYS A 94 -20.67 28.79 57.21
CA LYS A 94 -21.12 28.82 55.82
C LYS A 94 -22.21 29.86 55.62
N GLU A 95 -22.26 30.44 54.42
CA GLU A 95 -23.32 31.36 54.04
C GLU A 95 -24.70 30.69 54.11
N ARG A 96 -25.70 31.47 54.54
CA ARG A 96 -27.11 31.06 54.61
C ARG A 96 -27.79 31.13 53.24
N SER A 97 -28.84 30.34 53.05
CA SER A 97 -29.69 30.43 51.85
C SER A 97 -30.28 31.83 51.72
N HIS A 98 -30.63 32.24 50.49
CA HIS A 98 -31.13 33.58 50.21
C HIS A 98 -32.34 33.96 51.09
N GLU A 99 -33.24 33.02 51.38
CA GLU A 99 -34.45 33.28 52.19
C GLU A 99 -34.15 33.51 53.69
N SER A 100 -33.00 33.01 54.17
CA SER A 100 -32.62 33.03 55.59
C SER A 100 -31.48 34.01 55.90
N ASN A 101 -31.01 34.76 54.90
CA ASN A 101 -29.89 35.68 55.00
C ASN A 101 -30.35 37.15 55.01
N TRP A 102 -30.41 37.75 56.19
CA TRP A 102 -30.90 39.13 56.39
C TRP A 102 -29.96 40.22 55.86
N LEU A 103 -28.73 39.84 55.48
CA LEU A 103 -27.73 40.71 54.87
C LEU A 103 -27.63 40.50 53.35
N PHE A 104 -28.48 39.64 52.77
CA PHE A 104 -28.41 39.30 51.35
C PHE A 104 -28.52 40.54 50.44
N ASP A 105 -29.40 41.48 50.77
CA ASP A 105 -29.52 42.76 50.07
C ASP A 105 -28.22 43.57 50.07
N ILE A 106 -27.47 43.55 51.17
CA ILE A 106 -26.15 44.17 51.29
C ILE A 106 -25.11 43.42 50.45
N GLN A 107 -25.12 42.10 50.53
CA GLN A 107 -24.19 41.24 49.80
C GLN A 107 -24.31 41.40 48.28
N LEU A 108 -25.51 41.66 47.76
CA LEU A 108 -25.76 41.84 46.32
C LEU A 108 -24.99 43.02 45.71
N TYR A 109 -24.70 44.07 46.47
CA TYR A 109 -23.85 45.19 46.03
C TYR A 109 -22.47 45.20 46.69
N SER A 110 -22.13 44.18 47.48
CA SER A 110 -20.83 44.03 48.12
C SER A 110 -19.96 43.04 47.35
N SER A 111 -18.68 42.97 47.72
CA SER A 111 -17.78 41.92 47.24
C SER A 111 -17.74 40.76 48.21
N ARG A 112 -17.36 39.58 47.72
CA ARG A 112 -17.15 38.38 48.56
C ARG A 112 -15.68 37.96 48.54
N PHE A 113 -15.23 37.43 49.65
CA PHE A 113 -13.97 36.75 49.83
C PHE A 113 -14.25 35.34 50.38
N GLU A 114 -13.63 34.33 49.81
CA GLU A 114 -13.66 32.97 50.35
C GLU A 114 -12.22 32.46 50.39
N ASN A 115 -11.82 31.95 51.54
CA ASN A 115 -10.53 31.29 51.72
C ASN A 115 -10.72 29.77 51.67
N SER A 116 -11.31 29.30 50.57
CA SER A 116 -11.51 27.88 50.30
C SER A 116 -10.57 27.42 49.20
N ARG A 117 -10.20 26.14 49.22
CA ARG A 117 -9.42 25.53 48.14
C ARG A 117 -10.13 25.63 46.78
N ILE A 118 -11.47 25.69 46.79
CA ILE A 118 -12.29 25.90 45.58
C ILE A 118 -12.13 27.33 45.03
N SER A 119 -12.00 28.34 45.90
CA SER A 119 -11.71 29.72 45.51
C SER A 119 -10.34 29.85 44.82
N ASP A 120 -9.32 29.15 45.34
CA ASP A 120 -7.99 29.07 44.72
C ASP A 120 -8.05 28.41 43.32
N ILE A 121 -8.80 27.32 43.17
CA ILE A 121 -9.00 26.64 41.89
C ILE A 121 -9.73 27.55 40.89
N LYS A 122 -10.86 28.17 41.29
CA LYS A 122 -11.62 29.09 40.42
C LYS A 122 -10.79 30.28 39.97
N SER A 123 -9.97 30.84 40.87
CA SER A 123 -9.04 31.93 40.55
C SER A 123 -8.03 31.53 39.47
N GLU A 124 -7.54 30.28 39.50
CA GLU A 124 -6.59 29.80 38.50
C GLU A 124 -7.17 29.69 37.08
N PHE A 125 -8.46 29.40 36.96
CA PHE A 125 -9.18 29.34 35.68
C PHE A 125 -9.95 30.64 35.35
N GLU A 126 -9.84 31.68 36.19
CA GLU A 126 -10.58 32.94 36.06
C GLU A 126 -12.12 32.76 36.03
N ILE A 127 -12.63 31.77 36.76
CA ILE A 127 -14.06 31.43 36.80
C ILE A 127 -14.78 32.29 37.83
N ALA A 128 -15.84 32.97 37.39
CA ALA A 128 -16.77 33.68 38.26
C ALA A 128 -18.03 32.83 38.49
N GLY A 129 -18.72 33.07 39.62
CA GLY A 129 -19.96 32.38 39.96
C GLY A 129 -19.77 31.11 40.82
N HIS A 130 -20.88 30.39 41.00
CA HIS A 130 -21.00 29.24 41.91
C HIS A 130 -21.48 27.96 41.23
N GLU A 131 -21.80 28.01 39.94
CA GLU A 131 -22.39 26.88 39.19
C GLU A 131 -21.47 25.64 39.15
N LEU A 132 -20.15 25.83 39.22
CA LEU A 132 -19.15 24.76 39.21
C LEU A 132 -18.59 24.42 40.60
N ASP A 133 -19.12 25.01 41.68
CA ASP A 133 -18.56 24.82 43.03
C ASP A 133 -18.69 23.38 43.50
N ASP A 134 -19.84 22.75 43.24
CA ASP A 134 -20.08 21.35 43.56
C ASP A 134 -19.19 20.41 42.71
N PHE A 135 -18.98 20.75 41.44
CA PHE A 135 -18.06 20.04 40.55
C PHE A 135 -16.61 20.07 41.07
N PHE A 136 -16.08 21.27 41.37
CA PHE A 136 -14.72 21.41 41.88
C PHE A 136 -14.56 20.75 43.26
N THR A 137 -15.62 20.75 44.07
CA THR A 137 -15.64 20.02 45.35
C THR A 137 -15.56 18.51 45.12
N LYS A 138 -16.36 17.97 44.20
CA LYS A 138 -16.37 16.54 43.86
C LYS A 138 -15.00 16.05 43.38
N TYR A 139 -14.31 16.85 42.56
CA TYR A 139 -13.02 16.48 41.95
C TYR A 139 -11.81 17.18 42.58
N GLU A 140 -11.91 17.71 43.81
CA GLU A 140 -10.86 18.49 44.50
C GLU A 140 -9.48 17.80 44.49
N LYS A 141 -9.47 16.46 44.63
CA LYS A 141 -8.24 15.66 44.58
C LYS A 141 -7.47 15.84 43.27
N PHE A 142 -8.14 16.00 42.13
CA PHE A 142 -7.50 16.24 40.84
C PHE A 142 -6.70 17.56 40.88
N PHE A 143 -7.34 18.61 41.37
CA PHE A 143 -6.74 19.95 41.44
C PHE A 143 -5.63 20.09 42.49
N GLY A 144 -5.36 19.06 43.30
CA GLY A 144 -4.23 19.04 44.23
C GLY A 144 -2.83 18.89 43.62
N ASN A 145 -2.70 18.63 42.31
CA ASN A 145 -1.40 18.51 41.64
C ASN A 145 -1.29 19.55 40.53
N GLN A 146 -0.61 20.65 40.86
CA GLN A 146 -0.46 21.80 39.98
C GLN A 146 0.23 21.46 38.66
N LYS A 147 1.37 20.78 38.76
CA LYS A 147 2.30 20.61 37.63
C LYS A 147 1.81 19.60 36.61
N GLU A 148 1.26 18.48 37.09
CA GLU A 148 0.94 17.34 36.22
C GLU A 148 -0.52 17.32 35.78
N ARG A 149 -1.42 18.06 36.44
CA ARG A 149 -2.86 18.02 36.15
C ARG A 149 -3.44 19.39 35.84
N VAL A 150 -3.29 20.35 36.75
CA VAL A 150 -3.92 21.67 36.60
C VAL A 150 -3.33 22.49 35.46
N GLN A 151 -2.00 22.56 35.36
CA GLN A 151 -1.34 23.31 34.29
C GLN A 151 -1.60 22.74 32.88
N PRO A 152 -1.57 21.41 32.65
CA PRO A 152 -2.05 20.83 31.40
C PRO A 152 -3.53 21.12 31.12
N LEU A 153 -4.42 21.00 32.10
CA LEU A 153 -5.84 21.30 31.92
C LEU A 153 -6.06 22.77 31.53
N LYS A 154 -5.34 23.69 32.16
CA LYS A 154 -5.39 25.12 31.88
C LYS A 154 -4.98 25.47 30.45
N LYS A 155 -4.11 24.69 29.81
CA LYS A 155 -3.75 24.88 28.40
C LYS A 155 -4.88 24.52 27.43
N LEU A 156 -5.79 23.63 27.84
CA LEU A 156 -6.94 23.19 27.05
C LEU A 156 -8.19 24.05 27.32
N TYR A 157 -8.27 24.66 28.50
CA TYR A 157 -9.43 25.38 29.01
C TYR A 157 -9.91 26.53 28.11
N GLN A 158 -11.23 26.64 27.97
CA GLN A 158 -11.92 27.76 27.34
C GLN A 158 -12.98 28.34 28.30
N LYS A 159 -13.27 29.64 28.17
CA LYS A 159 -14.06 30.41 29.16
C LYS A 159 -15.52 29.95 29.31
N ASP A 160 -16.04 29.22 28.33
CA ASP A 160 -17.41 28.72 28.23
C ASP A 160 -17.58 27.28 28.73
N TRP A 161 -16.51 26.66 29.25
CA TRP A 161 -16.56 25.28 29.77
C TRP A 161 -17.52 25.14 30.94
N ARG A 162 -18.38 24.12 30.87
CA ARG A 162 -19.23 23.64 31.95
C ARG A 162 -18.67 22.30 32.45
N GLU A 163 -19.41 21.63 33.34
CA GLU A 163 -18.96 20.38 33.96
C GLU A 163 -18.50 19.33 32.95
N LYS A 164 -19.25 19.13 31.85
CA LYS A 164 -18.92 18.16 30.81
C LYS A 164 -17.59 18.47 30.12
N GLU A 165 -17.36 19.74 29.75
CA GLU A 165 -16.11 20.15 29.10
C GLU A 165 -14.92 20.02 30.06
N PHE A 166 -15.12 20.27 31.36
CA PHE A 166 -14.10 19.99 32.39
C PHE A 166 -13.78 18.51 32.53
N ILE A 167 -14.79 17.64 32.54
CA ILE A 167 -14.58 16.17 32.56
C ILE A 167 -13.76 15.73 31.34
N LEU A 168 -14.14 16.22 30.16
CA LEU A 168 -13.44 15.90 28.92
C LEU A 168 -11.99 16.39 28.95
N GLY A 169 -11.75 17.60 29.47
CA GLY A 169 -10.42 18.11 29.73
C GLY A 169 -9.61 17.28 30.73
N MET A 170 -10.23 16.79 31.82
CA MET A 170 -9.55 15.91 32.78
C MET A 170 -9.13 14.58 32.14
N LEU A 171 -10.01 13.97 31.35
CA LEU A 171 -9.69 12.76 30.57
C LEU A 171 -8.58 13.05 29.53
N ALA A 172 -8.60 14.24 28.92
CA ALA A 172 -7.57 14.69 27.99
C ALA A 172 -6.19 14.78 28.66
N VAL A 173 -6.14 15.30 29.88
CA VAL A 173 -4.91 15.39 30.67
C VAL A 173 -4.34 14.00 30.98
N PHE A 174 -5.17 13.02 31.36
CA PHE A 174 -4.69 11.67 31.64
C PHE A 174 -4.19 10.94 30.40
N SER A 175 -4.90 11.11 29.28
CA SER A 175 -4.50 10.56 27.97
C SER A 175 -3.34 11.33 27.31
N LYS A 176 -3.02 12.53 27.83
CA LYS A 176 -2.02 13.47 27.28
C LYS A 176 -2.34 13.93 25.86
N THR A 177 -3.62 14.09 25.56
CA THR A 177 -4.11 14.62 24.28
C THR A 177 -3.93 16.14 24.19
N GLN A 178 -3.74 16.64 22.97
CA GLN A 178 -3.52 18.08 22.70
C GLN A 178 -4.82 18.88 22.63
N ALA A 179 -5.96 18.20 22.49
CA ALA A 179 -7.28 18.79 22.46
C ALA A 179 -8.25 17.89 23.25
N PRO A 180 -9.29 18.47 23.88
CA PRO A 180 -10.32 17.73 24.59
C PRO A 180 -11.29 17.07 23.58
N GLU A 181 -10.79 16.16 22.74
CA GLU A 181 -11.59 15.42 21.77
C GLU A 181 -11.75 13.97 22.23
N PHE A 182 -12.98 13.58 22.58
CA PHE A 182 -13.25 12.29 23.22
C PHE A 182 -12.79 11.09 22.39
N LYS A 183 -12.96 11.13 21.07
CA LYS A 183 -12.48 10.06 20.19
C LYS A 183 -10.97 9.86 20.28
N GLN A 184 -10.19 10.94 20.26
CA GLN A 184 -8.73 10.85 20.41
C GLN A 184 -8.35 10.32 21.80
N ILE A 185 -9.07 10.74 22.84
CA ILE A 185 -8.90 10.24 24.21
C ILE A 185 -9.15 8.73 24.28
N VAL A 186 -10.26 8.24 23.70
CA VAL A 186 -10.58 6.79 23.66
C VAL A 186 -9.49 6.01 22.93
N ARG A 187 -9.02 6.51 21.78
CA ARG A 187 -7.91 5.91 21.05
C ARG A 187 -6.66 5.81 21.92
N ASP A 188 -6.24 6.90 22.54
CA ASP A 188 -5.01 6.94 23.34
C ASP A 188 -5.10 6.08 24.60
N ILE A 189 -6.29 5.95 25.19
CA ILE A 189 -6.58 4.97 26.26
C ILE A 189 -6.40 3.55 25.72
N MET A 190 -7.08 3.20 24.63
CA MET A 190 -7.03 1.84 24.07
C MET A 190 -5.63 1.45 23.59
N LEU A 191 -4.83 2.40 23.08
CA LEU A 191 -3.43 2.16 22.69
C LEU A 191 -2.53 1.76 23.87
N LYS A 192 -2.93 2.00 25.12
CA LYS A 192 -2.20 1.49 26.29
C LYS A 192 -2.55 0.04 26.60
N SER A 193 -3.84 -0.26 26.74
CA SER A 193 -4.36 -1.62 26.90
C SER A 193 -5.88 -1.62 26.80
N LEU A 194 -6.46 -2.68 26.25
CA LEU A 194 -7.90 -2.96 26.35
C LEU A 194 -8.28 -3.59 27.70
N ASN A 195 -7.31 -4.03 28.50
CA ASN A 195 -7.51 -4.51 29.87
C ASN A 195 -7.36 -3.33 30.83
N GLU A 196 -8.45 -2.94 31.48
CA GLU A 196 -8.50 -1.84 32.44
C GLU A 196 -7.49 -1.98 33.58
N ALA A 197 -7.24 -3.21 34.04
CA ALA A 197 -6.31 -3.47 35.16
C ALA A 197 -4.84 -3.19 34.80
N GLU A 198 -4.51 -3.23 33.51
CA GLU A 198 -3.15 -2.99 32.99
C GLU A 198 -3.02 -1.59 32.37
N ASN A 199 -4.10 -0.81 32.34
CA ASN A 199 -4.14 0.47 31.66
C ASN A 199 -3.85 1.61 32.65
N PRO A 200 -2.67 2.28 32.58
CA PRO A 200 -2.31 3.34 33.52
C PRO A 200 -3.16 4.60 33.37
N ILE A 201 -3.80 4.81 32.21
CA ILE A 201 -4.75 5.91 32.02
C ILE A 201 -6.05 5.55 32.73
N TRP A 202 -6.52 4.31 32.58
CA TRP A 202 -7.72 3.82 33.25
C TRP A 202 -7.57 3.81 34.78
N GLU A 203 -6.41 3.43 35.31
CA GLU A 203 -6.11 3.53 36.75
C GLU A 203 -6.36 4.95 37.28
N ASN A 204 -5.96 5.98 36.52
CA ASN A 204 -6.24 7.36 36.88
C ASN A 204 -7.73 7.68 36.77
N ILE A 205 -8.43 7.26 35.71
CA ILE A 205 -9.88 7.44 35.58
C ILE A 205 -10.60 6.89 36.81
N SER A 206 -10.25 5.67 37.24
CA SER A 206 -10.83 5.04 38.43
C SER A 206 -10.46 5.72 39.74
N LYS A 207 -9.21 6.13 39.89
CA LYS A 207 -8.74 6.86 41.08
C LYS A 207 -9.49 8.18 41.32
N PHE A 208 -10.00 8.79 40.25
CA PHE A 208 -10.74 10.06 40.30
C PHE A 208 -12.26 9.91 40.12
N GLY A 209 -12.79 8.69 40.02
CA GLY A 209 -14.23 8.43 39.93
C GLY A 209 -14.87 8.98 38.64
N LEU A 210 -14.19 8.80 37.51
CA LEU A 210 -14.62 9.29 36.19
C LEU A 210 -15.13 8.18 35.26
N GLU A 211 -15.26 6.94 35.75
CA GLU A 211 -15.67 5.80 34.91
C GLU A 211 -17.07 5.99 34.33
N GLU A 212 -18.05 6.36 35.16
CA GLU A 212 -19.43 6.59 34.71
C GLU A 212 -19.48 7.69 33.65
N ASN A 213 -18.74 8.78 33.86
CA ASN A 213 -18.66 9.88 32.91
C ASN A 213 -18.01 9.46 31.58
N PHE A 214 -16.96 8.63 31.62
CA PHE A 214 -16.36 8.07 30.41
C PHE A 214 -17.38 7.25 29.61
N TRP A 215 -18.15 6.39 30.27
CA TRP A 215 -19.16 5.56 29.61
C TRP A 215 -20.35 6.36 29.09
N GLU A 216 -20.76 7.42 29.78
CA GLU A 216 -21.76 8.37 29.28
C GLU A 216 -21.28 9.06 27.99
N LEU A 217 -20.03 9.51 27.95
CA LEU A 217 -19.42 10.07 26.75
C LEU A 217 -19.30 9.02 25.63
N ALA A 218 -18.96 7.77 25.94
CA ALA A 218 -18.94 6.69 24.95
C ALA A 218 -20.32 6.38 24.37
N LYS A 219 -21.36 6.45 25.21
CA LYS A 219 -22.75 6.35 24.77
C LYS A 219 -23.14 7.54 23.90
N GLU A 220 -22.71 8.74 24.25
CA GLU A 220 -23.00 9.95 23.48
C GLU A 220 -22.28 9.95 22.13
N ASP A 221 -20.98 9.72 22.08
CA ASP A 221 -20.17 9.89 20.86
C ASP A 221 -20.24 8.69 19.91
N PHE A 222 -20.33 7.48 20.46
CA PHE A 222 -20.38 6.25 19.67
C PHE A 222 -21.74 5.56 19.69
N GLY A 223 -22.66 5.93 20.57
CA GLY A 223 -23.91 5.18 20.74
C GLY A 223 -23.69 3.83 21.42
N PHE A 224 -22.59 3.66 22.17
CA PHE A 224 -22.25 2.42 22.86
C PHE A 224 -23.11 2.20 24.10
N SER A 225 -23.69 0.99 24.21
CA SER A 225 -24.46 0.60 25.38
C SER A 225 -24.26 -0.89 25.65
N ALA A 226 -23.72 -1.23 26.82
CA ALA A 226 -23.51 -2.62 27.22
C ALA A 226 -23.73 -2.79 28.72
N LYS A 227 -24.19 -3.98 29.12
CA LYS A 227 -24.21 -4.37 30.53
C LYS A 227 -22.77 -4.60 31.02
N ASN A 228 -22.38 -3.91 32.08
CA ASN A 228 -21.01 -3.89 32.62
C ASN A 228 -19.99 -3.51 31.51
N PRO A 229 -19.94 -2.23 31.09
CA PRO A 229 -19.10 -1.80 29.99
C PRO A 229 -17.61 -2.00 30.32
N THR A 230 -16.84 -2.38 29.30
CA THR A 230 -15.38 -2.51 29.37
C THR A 230 -14.74 -1.99 28.08
N LEU A 231 -13.46 -1.60 28.12
CA LEU A 231 -12.72 -1.12 26.95
C LEU A 231 -12.68 -2.17 25.85
N LYS A 232 -12.50 -3.44 26.24
CA LYS A 232 -12.59 -4.58 25.31
C LYS A 232 -13.96 -4.69 24.65
N LYS A 233 -15.07 -4.52 25.38
CA LYS A 233 -16.44 -4.53 24.82
C LYS A 233 -16.69 -3.34 23.89
N LEU A 234 -16.15 -2.17 24.23
CA LEU A 234 -16.23 -0.99 23.38
C LEU A 234 -15.46 -1.23 22.06
N PHE A 235 -14.24 -1.77 22.12
CA PHE A 235 -13.49 -2.11 20.91
C PHE A 235 -14.20 -3.19 20.07
N LEU A 236 -14.71 -4.26 20.71
CA LEU A 236 -15.54 -5.27 20.05
C LEU A 236 -16.75 -4.64 19.34
N SER A 237 -17.42 -3.67 19.99
CA SER A 237 -18.58 -2.99 19.39
C SER A 237 -18.23 -2.27 18.09
N PHE A 238 -17.03 -1.69 17.98
CA PHE A 238 -16.58 -1.07 16.74
C PHE A 238 -16.42 -2.11 15.62
N LEU A 239 -15.79 -3.26 15.92
CA LEU A 239 -15.63 -4.34 14.96
C LEU A 239 -16.99 -4.87 14.48
N ILE A 240 -17.89 -5.21 15.40
CA ILE A 240 -19.23 -5.75 15.07
C ILE A 240 -20.05 -4.73 14.27
N THR A 241 -19.98 -3.44 14.64
CA THR A 241 -20.67 -2.37 13.91
C THR A 241 -20.16 -2.26 12.48
N HIS A 242 -18.85 -2.33 12.26
CA HIS A 242 -18.27 -2.33 10.92
C HIS A 242 -18.67 -3.58 10.12
N MET A 243 -18.55 -4.77 10.72
CA MET A 243 -18.93 -6.03 10.06
C MET A 243 -20.39 -5.97 9.60
N LYS A 244 -21.33 -5.64 10.49
CA LYS A 244 -22.75 -5.54 10.12
C LYS A 244 -22.98 -4.52 9.00
N ARG A 245 -22.35 -3.36 9.08
CA ARG A 245 -22.51 -2.28 8.09
C ARG A 245 -22.00 -2.65 6.69
N TYR A 246 -20.82 -3.27 6.59
CA TYR A 246 -20.13 -3.49 5.32
C TYR A 246 -20.23 -4.92 4.78
N SER A 247 -20.81 -5.84 5.55
CA SER A 247 -21.11 -7.21 5.09
C SER A 247 -22.58 -7.60 5.19
N GLY A 248 -23.40 -6.82 5.92
CA GLY A 248 -24.78 -7.21 6.26
C GLY A 248 -24.88 -8.39 7.23
N ILE A 249 -23.76 -8.95 7.69
CA ILE A 249 -23.73 -10.12 8.56
C ILE A 249 -24.08 -9.71 10.00
N SER A 250 -25.11 -10.36 10.54
CA SER A 250 -25.43 -10.36 11.96
C SER A 250 -24.88 -11.63 12.60
N LEU A 251 -24.10 -11.47 13.67
CA LEU A 251 -23.50 -12.57 14.40
C LEU A 251 -24.33 -12.84 15.66
N SER A 252 -24.94 -14.01 15.73
CA SER A 252 -25.81 -14.41 16.84
C SER A 252 -25.12 -14.19 18.19
N GLY A 253 -25.78 -13.45 19.10
CA GLY A 253 -25.24 -13.10 20.42
C GLY A 253 -24.41 -11.82 20.47
N TYR A 254 -24.07 -11.24 19.31
CA TYR A 254 -23.27 -10.02 19.19
C TYR A 254 -24.05 -8.79 18.72
N ASP A 255 -25.32 -8.93 18.31
CA ASP A 255 -26.16 -7.80 17.86
C ASP A 255 -26.28 -6.67 18.89
N GLN A 256 -26.19 -7.00 20.18
CA GLN A 256 -26.18 -6.02 21.28
C GLN A 256 -24.96 -5.08 21.26
N TYR A 257 -23.90 -5.43 20.54
CA TYR A 257 -22.69 -4.62 20.38
C TYR A 257 -22.72 -3.76 19.12
N VAL A 258 -23.84 -3.69 18.39
CA VAL A 258 -24.00 -2.76 17.28
C VAL A 258 -24.26 -1.36 17.85
N ASN A 259 -23.36 -0.44 17.55
CA ASN A 259 -23.41 0.93 18.02
C ASN A 259 -24.41 1.76 17.21
N ARG A 260 -25.17 2.64 17.88
CA ARG A 260 -26.18 3.48 17.22
C ARG A 260 -25.56 4.57 16.33
N LYS A 261 -24.40 5.11 16.70
CA LYS A 261 -23.68 6.12 15.90
C LYS A 261 -22.65 5.43 15.00
N GLU A 262 -23.15 4.63 14.06
CA GLU A 262 -22.29 3.80 13.20
C GLU A 262 -21.24 4.61 12.44
N ASN A 263 -21.61 5.79 11.91
CA ASN A 263 -20.72 6.66 11.15
C ASN A 263 -19.49 7.08 11.96
N GLU A 264 -19.69 7.45 13.23
CA GLU A 264 -18.60 7.85 14.13
C GLU A 264 -17.65 6.70 14.41
N CYS A 265 -18.20 5.50 14.58
CA CYS A 265 -17.41 4.28 14.76
C CYS A 265 -16.54 4.01 13.52
N GLN A 266 -17.08 4.22 12.32
CA GLN A 266 -16.32 4.00 11.08
C GLN A 266 -15.18 4.99 10.91
N ILE A 267 -15.44 6.29 11.14
CA ILE A 267 -14.42 7.33 11.05
C ILE A 267 -13.31 7.06 12.07
N PHE A 268 -13.69 6.67 13.30
CA PHE A 268 -12.74 6.31 14.36
C PHE A 268 -11.86 5.12 13.96
N LEU A 269 -12.46 4.02 13.50
CA LEU A 269 -11.73 2.83 13.07
C LEU A 269 -10.80 3.11 11.89
N LYS A 270 -11.29 3.84 10.88
CA LYS A 270 -10.50 4.15 9.68
C LYS A 270 -9.25 4.95 10.03
N HIS A 271 -9.37 5.96 10.89
CA HIS A 271 -8.22 6.72 11.39
C HIS A 271 -7.19 5.88 12.16
N TRP A 272 -7.64 4.84 12.87
CA TRP A 272 -6.72 3.95 13.57
C TRP A 272 -6.05 2.97 12.59
N MET A 273 -6.82 2.31 11.72
CA MET A 273 -6.32 1.39 10.70
C MET A 273 -5.30 2.03 9.77
N ASP A 274 -5.55 3.27 9.34
CA ASP A 274 -4.68 3.99 8.40
C ASP A 274 -3.49 4.69 9.09
N SER A 275 -3.37 4.59 10.42
CA SER A 275 -2.26 5.16 11.16
C SER A 275 -0.98 4.35 10.94
N SER A 276 0.00 4.92 10.24
CA SER A 276 1.32 4.31 10.02
C SER A 276 2.07 3.93 11.32
N ARG A 277 1.70 4.56 12.45
CA ARG A 277 2.30 4.30 13.76
C ARG A 277 1.53 3.24 14.56
N ASP A 278 0.21 3.25 14.48
CA ASP A 278 -0.65 2.57 15.46
C ASP A 278 -1.48 1.41 14.86
N SER A 279 -1.42 1.20 13.55
CA SER A 279 -2.16 0.13 12.85
C SER A 279 -1.87 -1.26 13.45
N LYS A 280 -0.61 -1.54 13.76
CA LYS A 280 -0.18 -2.83 14.33
C LYS A 280 -0.84 -3.15 15.67
N THR A 281 -1.14 -2.13 16.47
CA THR A 281 -1.87 -2.33 17.74
C THR A 281 -3.33 -2.67 17.48
N PHE A 282 -3.95 -2.04 16.48
CA PHE A 282 -5.29 -2.41 16.02
C PHE A 282 -5.31 -3.86 15.52
N GLU A 283 -4.39 -4.23 14.63
CA GLU A 283 -4.28 -5.57 14.05
C GLU A 283 -4.14 -6.63 15.15
N LYS A 284 -3.28 -6.38 16.14
CA LYS A 284 -3.13 -7.24 17.31
C LYS A 284 -4.45 -7.41 18.05
N TYR A 285 -5.13 -6.32 18.41
CA TYR A 285 -6.40 -6.41 19.14
C TYR A 285 -7.52 -7.07 18.35
N ALA A 286 -7.57 -6.85 17.04
CA ALA A 286 -8.53 -7.53 16.16
C ALA A 286 -8.30 -9.04 16.18
N LYS A 287 -7.04 -9.50 16.10
CA LYS A 287 -6.66 -10.91 16.22
C LYS A 287 -6.97 -11.46 17.62
N ASP A 288 -6.52 -10.80 18.68
CA ASP A 288 -6.75 -11.20 20.07
C ASP A 288 -8.26 -11.37 20.37
N ILE A 289 -9.12 -10.45 19.90
CA ILE A 289 -10.58 -10.55 20.11
C ILE A 289 -11.20 -11.74 19.35
N LEU A 290 -10.69 -12.07 18.16
CA LEU A 290 -11.16 -13.25 17.42
C LEU A 290 -10.73 -14.54 18.12
N GLU A 291 -9.49 -14.59 18.61
CA GLU A 291 -8.89 -15.76 19.25
C GLU A 291 -9.42 -16.00 20.68
N GLU A 292 -9.52 -14.96 21.51
CA GLU A 292 -9.89 -15.05 22.93
C GLU A 292 -11.37 -15.42 23.13
N ASN A 293 -12.23 -15.10 22.17
CA ASN A 293 -13.62 -15.54 22.15
C ASN A 293 -13.79 -17.02 21.72
N GLY A 294 -12.68 -17.78 21.66
CA GLY A 294 -12.67 -19.23 21.69
C GLY A 294 -13.32 -19.86 20.47
N GLN A 295 -12.71 -19.72 19.29
CA GLN A 295 -13.14 -20.32 18.02
C GLN A 295 -14.51 -19.90 17.50
N ASP A 296 -15.48 -19.52 18.33
CA ASP A 296 -16.85 -19.26 17.91
C ASP A 296 -16.99 -17.96 17.13
N LEU A 297 -16.34 -16.84 17.48
CA LEU A 297 -16.52 -15.60 16.72
C LEU A 297 -15.94 -15.69 15.30
N GLU A 298 -14.69 -16.11 15.15
CA GLU A 298 -14.06 -16.31 13.85
C GLU A 298 -14.77 -17.41 13.04
N LYS A 299 -15.12 -18.54 13.66
CA LYS A 299 -15.84 -19.63 12.99
C LYS A 299 -17.26 -19.25 12.62
N ASN A 300 -17.98 -18.50 13.45
CA ASN A 300 -19.33 -18.02 13.14
C ASN A 300 -19.27 -17.01 11.98
N LEU A 301 -18.28 -16.12 11.99
CA LEU A 301 -18.05 -15.21 10.88
C LEU A 301 -17.72 -15.98 9.60
N GLN A 302 -16.79 -16.94 9.64
CA GLN A 302 -16.47 -17.79 8.49
C GLN A 302 -17.70 -18.55 7.98
N THR A 303 -18.47 -19.17 8.88
CA THR A 303 -19.71 -19.90 8.54
C THR A 303 -20.76 -18.99 7.92
N ALA A 304 -20.82 -17.71 8.33
CA ALA A 304 -21.70 -16.72 7.72
C ALA A 304 -21.19 -16.31 6.34
N LEU A 305 -19.89 -16.05 6.20
CA LEU A 305 -19.24 -15.70 4.93
C LEU A 305 -19.39 -16.79 3.87
N ASP A 306 -19.27 -18.07 4.26
CA ASP A 306 -19.45 -19.22 3.36
C ASP A 306 -20.85 -19.29 2.72
N LYS A 307 -21.84 -18.59 3.29
CA LYS A 307 -23.23 -18.54 2.81
C LYS A 307 -23.58 -17.22 2.11
N GLN A 308 -22.66 -16.26 2.12
CA GLN A 308 -22.87 -14.93 1.55
C GLN A 308 -22.21 -14.81 0.18
N ASP A 309 -22.82 -14.01 -0.70
CA ASP A 309 -22.18 -13.62 -1.94
C ASP A 309 -20.99 -12.70 -1.64
N VAL A 310 -19.86 -12.93 -2.33
CA VAL A 310 -18.61 -12.19 -2.12
C VAL A 310 -18.82 -10.68 -2.20
N LYS A 311 -19.66 -10.22 -3.14
CA LYS A 311 -19.92 -8.80 -3.39
C LYS A 311 -20.52 -8.10 -2.16
N THR A 312 -21.11 -8.85 -1.23
CA THR A 312 -21.71 -8.28 -0.02
C THR A 312 -20.69 -7.84 1.01
N TYR A 313 -19.48 -8.41 1.03
CA TYR A 313 -18.47 -8.16 2.07
C TYR A 313 -17.13 -7.63 1.57
N LEU A 314 -16.98 -7.31 0.28
CA LEU A 314 -15.74 -6.77 -0.30
C LEU A 314 -15.23 -5.49 0.39
N GLU A 315 -16.14 -4.69 0.94
CA GLU A 315 -15.83 -3.43 1.63
C GLU A 315 -15.46 -3.62 3.11
N ALA A 316 -15.67 -4.81 3.69
CA ALA A 316 -15.40 -5.07 5.09
C ALA A 316 -13.91 -5.34 5.34
N GLU A 317 -13.27 -4.57 6.23
CA GLU A 317 -11.80 -4.55 6.37
C GLU A 317 -11.29 -4.57 7.81
N VAL A 318 -12.18 -4.65 8.81
CA VAL A 318 -11.76 -4.62 10.23
C VAL A 318 -11.07 -5.88 10.73
N VAL A 319 -11.21 -7.01 10.02
CA VAL A 319 -10.58 -8.29 10.37
C VAL A 319 -10.11 -9.02 9.13
N GLU A 320 -8.99 -9.74 9.24
CA GLU A 320 -8.40 -10.50 8.12
C GLU A 320 -9.27 -11.68 7.65
N THR A 321 -10.25 -12.11 8.43
CA THR A 321 -11.18 -13.20 8.05
C THR A 321 -11.90 -12.91 6.73
N PHE A 322 -12.16 -11.64 6.41
CA PHE A 322 -12.74 -11.26 5.11
C PHE A 322 -11.80 -11.55 3.94
N ASP A 323 -10.50 -11.25 4.08
CA ASP A 323 -9.48 -11.57 3.06
C ASP A 323 -9.29 -13.08 2.94
N LYS A 324 -9.15 -13.77 4.08
CA LYS A 324 -9.05 -15.24 4.11
C LYS A 324 -10.23 -15.90 3.40
N ALA A 325 -11.45 -15.44 3.65
CA ALA A 325 -12.65 -15.98 3.02
C ALA A 325 -12.66 -15.75 1.50
N LEU A 326 -12.30 -14.55 1.02
CA LEU A 326 -12.18 -14.28 -0.41
C LEU A 326 -11.11 -15.15 -1.08
N ILE A 327 -9.92 -15.21 -0.47
CA ILE A 327 -8.80 -16.03 -0.95
C ILE A 327 -9.25 -17.48 -1.08
N LEU A 328 -9.87 -18.05 -0.05
CA LEU A 328 -10.38 -19.42 -0.06
C LEU A 328 -11.49 -19.63 -1.10
N HIS A 329 -12.37 -18.64 -1.30
CA HIS A 329 -13.41 -18.69 -2.32
C HIS A 329 -12.82 -18.77 -3.74
N ILE A 330 -11.87 -17.90 -4.07
CA ILE A 330 -11.19 -17.92 -5.38
C ILE A 330 -10.42 -19.24 -5.54
N LEU A 331 -9.67 -19.68 -4.52
CA LEU A 331 -8.94 -20.95 -4.56
C LEU A 331 -9.84 -22.15 -4.82
N LYS A 332 -10.98 -22.23 -4.13
CA LYS A 332 -11.95 -23.32 -4.32
C LYS A 332 -12.49 -23.33 -5.75
N SER A 333 -12.74 -22.16 -6.32
CA SER A 333 -13.21 -22.02 -7.70
C SER A 333 -12.15 -22.44 -8.72
N LEU A 334 -10.88 -22.06 -8.48
CA LEU A 334 -9.75 -22.46 -9.33
C LEU A 334 -9.37 -23.96 -9.23
N ASN A 335 -9.77 -24.65 -8.15
CA ASN A 335 -9.65 -26.11 -8.04
C ASN A 335 -10.66 -26.87 -8.92
N SER A 336 -11.67 -26.19 -9.45
CA SER A 336 -12.64 -26.76 -10.40
C SER A 336 -12.94 -25.74 -11.51
N PRO A 337 -11.90 -25.38 -12.29
CA PRO A 337 -11.95 -24.22 -13.18
C PRO A 337 -12.89 -24.43 -14.37
N VAL A 338 -13.23 -25.68 -14.70
CA VAL A 338 -14.20 -26.03 -15.76
C VAL A 338 -15.58 -25.47 -15.48
N ASP A 339 -15.91 -25.21 -14.20
CA ASP A 339 -17.19 -24.62 -13.81
C ASP A 339 -17.17 -23.08 -13.83
N SER A 340 -15.99 -22.45 -14.00
CA SER A 340 -15.85 -20.99 -14.02
C SER A 340 -16.07 -20.43 -15.43
N THR A 341 -16.85 -19.36 -15.51
CA THR A 341 -17.12 -18.61 -16.75
C THR A 341 -16.17 -17.43 -16.94
N GLU A 342 -16.17 -16.82 -18.12
CA GLU A 342 -15.42 -15.58 -18.37
C GLU A 342 -15.83 -14.44 -17.41
N GLU A 343 -17.12 -14.36 -17.09
CA GLU A 343 -17.65 -13.38 -16.13
C GLU A 343 -17.16 -13.66 -14.72
N ASP A 344 -17.02 -14.93 -14.32
CA ASP A 344 -16.46 -15.29 -13.00
C ASP A 344 -15.00 -14.84 -12.87
N PHE A 345 -14.17 -15.07 -13.90
CA PHE A 345 -12.78 -14.59 -13.88
C PHE A 345 -12.68 -13.06 -13.81
N LYS A 346 -13.54 -12.32 -14.54
CA LYS A 346 -13.63 -10.86 -14.43
C LYS A 346 -14.02 -10.42 -13.01
N ASN A 347 -14.98 -11.10 -12.40
CA ASN A 347 -15.38 -10.84 -11.02
C ASN A 347 -14.22 -11.11 -10.05
N TYR A 348 -13.49 -12.23 -10.17
CA TYR A 348 -12.34 -12.53 -9.30
C TYR A 348 -11.27 -11.45 -9.36
N LEU A 349 -10.90 -10.99 -10.57
CA LEU A 349 -9.92 -9.91 -10.75
C LEU A 349 -10.42 -8.60 -10.13
N SER A 350 -11.69 -8.24 -10.37
CA SER A 350 -12.32 -7.05 -9.78
C SER A 350 -12.36 -7.09 -8.25
N TRP A 351 -12.60 -8.27 -7.67
CA TRP A 351 -12.59 -8.47 -6.23
C TRP A 351 -11.19 -8.30 -5.64
N ILE A 352 -10.17 -8.88 -6.27
CA ILE A 352 -8.77 -8.69 -5.88
C ILE A 352 -8.41 -7.20 -5.93
N ASP A 353 -8.76 -6.50 -7.01
CA ASP A 353 -8.51 -5.07 -7.16
C ASP A 353 -9.21 -4.22 -6.09
N THR A 354 -10.44 -4.57 -5.73
CA THR A 354 -11.16 -3.91 -4.63
C THR A 354 -10.41 -4.10 -3.31
N ARG A 355 -9.90 -5.30 -3.04
CA ARG A 355 -9.15 -5.61 -1.82
C ARG A 355 -7.80 -4.90 -1.74
N ARG A 356 -7.16 -4.52 -2.86
CA ARG A 356 -5.87 -3.77 -2.87
C ARG A 356 -5.88 -2.49 -2.03
N THR A 357 -7.06 -1.91 -1.81
CA THR A 357 -7.24 -0.67 -1.05
C THR A 357 -7.63 -0.88 0.42
N LYS A 358 -7.79 -2.14 0.85
CA LYS A 358 -8.29 -2.49 2.18
C LYS A 358 -7.16 -2.78 3.15
N HIS A 359 -7.45 -2.58 4.43
CA HIS A 359 -6.47 -2.59 5.51
C HIS A 359 -5.51 -3.79 5.51
N TRP A 360 -6.04 -5.01 5.35
CA TRP A 360 -5.24 -6.24 5.47
C TRP A 360 -4.53 -6.68 4.19
N PHE A 361 -4.70 -5.97 3.06
CA PHE A 361 -4.11 -6.38 1.79
C PHE A 361 -2.60 -6.60 1.85
N SER A 362 -1.87 -5.74 2.57
CA SER A 362 -0.41 -5.84 2.69
C SER A 362 0.07 -7.14 3.32
N GLU A 363 -0.73 -7.74 4.21
CA GLU A 363 -0.41 -9.04 4.82
C GLU A 363 -0.56 -10.18 3.82
N TYR A 364 -1.48 -10.05 2.86
CA TYR A 364 -1.81 -11.08 1.87
C TYR A 364 -1.36 -10.71 0.45
N GLU A 365 -0.50 -9.70 0.29
CA GLU A 365 -0.17 -9.10 -1.01
C GLU A 365 0.39 -10.14 -1.99
N ASN A 366 1.32 -10.97 -1.55
CA ASN A 366 1.91 -12.01 -2.41
C ASN A 366 0.87 -13.10 -2.75
N ILE A 367 -0.02 -13.45 -1.83
CA ILE A 367 -1.11 -14.41 -2.08
C ILE A 367 -2.08 -13.86 -3.11
N TYR A 368 -2.52 -12.60 -2.97
CA TYR A 368 -3.40 -11.95 -3.93
C TYR A 368 -2.76 -11.80 -5.30
N ASN A 369 -1.49 -11.37 -5.37
CA ASN A 369 -0.78 -11.28 -6.65
C ASN A 369 -0.62 -12.66 -7.30
N ALA A 370 -0.25 -13.71 -6.54
CA ALA A 370 -0.20 -15.07 -7.06
C ALA A 370 -1.58 -15.53 -7.59
N LEU A 371 -2.65 -15.27 -6.84
CA LEU A 371 -4.02 -15.56 -7.27
C LEU A 371 -4.39 -14.82 -8.56
N GLU A 372 -4.06 -13.55 -8.68
CA GLU A 372 -4.34 -12.76 -9.89
C GLU A 372 -3.70 -13.38 -11.13
N TYR A 373 -2.41 -13.72 -11.07
CA TYR A 373 -1.72 -14.34 -12.20
C TYR A 373 -2.23 -15.76 -12.50
N ALA A 374 -2.62 -16.51 -11.47
CA ALA A 374 -3.28 -17.80 -11.67
C ALA A 374 -4.63 -17.61 -12.38
N VAL A 375 -5.50 -16.72 -11.89
CA VAL A 375 -6.80 -16.38 -12.49
C VAL A 375 -6.61 -15.97 -13.96
N LYS A 376 -5.65 -15.09 -14.26
CA LYS A 376 -5.32 -14.69 -15.63
C LYS A 376 -4.86 -15.87 -16.49
N LEU A 377 -4.10 -16.81 -15.94
CA LEU A 377 -3.68 -18.02 -16.67
C LEU A 377 -4.85 -18.95 -16.98
N PHE A 378 -5.76 -19.16 -16.02
CA PHE A 378 -6.99 -19.92 -16.23
C PHE A 378 -7.90 -19.24 -17.25
N GLN A 379 -8.07 -17.93 -17.16
CA GLN A 379 -8.81 -17.12 -18.13
C GLN A 379 -8.21 -17.24 -19.54
N PHE A 380 -6.88 -17.16 -19.66
CA PHE A 380 -6.18 -17.37 -20.93
C PHE A 380 -6.43 -18.77 -21.49
N SER A 381 -6.44 -19.80 -20.64
CA SER A 381 -6.80 -21.16 -21.07
C SER A 381 -8.23 -21.25 -21.59
N LEU A 382 -9.18 -20.62 -20.90
CA LEU A 382 -10.58 -20.58 -21.32
C LEU A 382 -10.73 -19.92 -22.70
N GLU A 383 -10.07 -18.77 -22.89
CA GLU A 383 -10.15 -17.97 -24.11
C GLU A 383 -9.49 -18.66 -25.32
N TYR A 384 -8.29 -19.22 -25.14
CA TYR A 384 -7.46 -19.69 -26.26
C TYR A 384 -7.42 -21.20 -26.46
N TYR A 385 -7.79 -22.01 -25.46
CA TYR A 385 -7.64 -23.47 -25.49
C TYR A 385 -8.93 -24.24 -25.24
N ASP A 386 -9.87 -23.70 -24.45
CA ASP A 386 -11.15 -24.36 -24.19
C ASP A 386 -12.26 -23.84 -25.11
N ASN A 387 -12.15 -22.59 -25.59
CA ASN A 387 -13.02 -22.07 -26.62
C ASN A 387 -12.84 -22.89 -27.91
N PRO A 388 -13.90 -23.56 -28.44
CA PRO A 388 -13.76 -24.42 -29.61
C PRO A 388 -13.20 -23.73 -30.85
N LYS A 389 -13.50 -22.44 -31.05
CA LYS A 389 -12.99 -21.68 -32.20
C LYS A 389 -11.49 -21.37 -32.06
N ALA A 390 -11.04 -21.02 -30.86
CA ALA A 390 -9.64 -20.71 -30.61
C ALA A 390 -8.77 -21.97 -30.59
N ALA A 391 -9.29 -23.05 -29.99
CA ALA A 391 -8.65 -24.37 -30.03
C ALA A 391 -8.47 -24.87 -31.46
N ASP A 392 -9.51 -24.76 -32.30
CA ASP A 392 -9.45 -25.08 -33.72
C ASP A 392 -8.42 -24.21 -34.46
N ALA A 393 -8.29 -22.92 -34.11
CA ALA A 393 -7.28 -22.05 -34.70
C ALA A 393 -5.84 -22.50 -34.42
N LEU A 394 -5.54 -22.94 -33.19
CA LEU A 394 -4.22 -23.50 -32.86
C LEU A 394 -3.97 -24.82 -33.61
N GLU A 395 -4.93 -25.75 -33.57
CA GLU A 395 -4.81 -27.06 -34.22
C GLU A 395 -4.68 -26.93 -35.74
N ASN A 396 -5.39 -25.98 -36.36
CA ASN A 396 -5.39 -25.73 -37.80
C ASN A 396 -4.39 -24.65 -38.25
N THR A 397 -3.48 -24.21 -37.37
CA THR A 397 -2.38 -23.32 -37.78
C THR A 397 -1.62 -23.96 -38.94
N ARG A 398 -1.46 -23.22 -40.04
CA ARG A 398 -1.10 -23.79 -41.36
C ARG A 398 0.38 -23.80 -41.63
N SER A 399 1.14 -22.95 -40.94
CA SER A 399 2.59 -22.88 -41.12
C SER A 399 3.35 -22.66 -39.82
N LEU A 400 4.63 -23.04 -39.82
CA LEU A 400 5.55 -22.80 -38.71
C LEU A 400 5.74 -21.30 -38.44
N TYR A 401 5.75 -20.47 -39.48
CA TYR A 401 5.83 -19.01 -39.33
C TYR A 401 4.60 -18.41 -38.65
N GLU A 402 3.39 -18.87 -39.02
CA GLU A 402 2.16 -18.42 -38.37
C GLU A 402 2.19 -18.71 -36.87
N LEU A 403 2.64 -19.91 -36.46
CA LEU A 403 2.74 -20.26 -35.03
C LEU A 403 3.88 -19.51 -34.32
N PHE A 404 5.00 -19.26 -35.02
CA PHE A 404 6.13 -18.48 -34.51
C PHE A 404 5.69 -17.05 -34.19
N LYS A 405 4.96 -16.43 -35.12
CA LYS A 405 4.34 -15.11 -34.94
C LYS A 405 3.28 -15.12 -33.83
N ALA A 406 2.38 -16.10 -33.83
CA ALA A 406 1.34 -16.21 -32.80
C ALA A 406 1.93 -16.39 -31.39
N TYR A 407 3.09 -17.03 -31.25
CA TYR A 407 3.80 -17.07 -29.98
C TYR A 407 4.24 -15.68 -29.52
N ALA A 408 4.93 -14.93 -30.38
CA ALA A 408 5.41 -13.59 -30.06
C ALA A 408 4.26 -12.58 -29.83
N GLU A 409 3.10 -12.77 -30.44
CA GLU A 409 1.95 -11.85 -30.29
C GLU A 409 0.99 -12.26 -29.16
N THR A 410 0.89 -13.56 -28.83
CA THR A 410 -0.14 -14.07 -27.92
C THR A 410 0.39 -15.12 -26.95
N TYR A 411 0.98 -16.22 -27.42
CA TYR A 411 1.29 -17.36 -26.55
C TYR A 411 2.48 -17.15 -25.59
N TYR A 412 3.29 -16.09 -25.77
CA TYR A 412 4.29 -15.69 -24.77
C TYR A 412 3.65 -15.41 -23.40
N GLN A 413 2.37 -15.02 -23.38
CA GLN A 413 1.64 -14.73 -22.14
C GLN A 413 1.54 -15.96 -21.23
N ILE A 414 1.55 -17.17 -21.78
CA ILE A 414 1.55 -18.42 -20.99
C ILE A 414 2.79 -18.47 -20.08
N ASP A 415 3.96 -18.19 -20.66
CA ASP A 415 5.23 -18.13 -19.94
C ASP A 415 5.27 -16.95 -18.95
N TYR A 416 4.74 -15.79 -19.35
CA TYR A 416 4.65 -14.59 -18.50
C TYR A 416 3.82 -14.85 -17.24
N LEU A 417 2.57 -15.29 -17.41
CA LEU A 417 1.63 -15.50 -16.32
C LEU A 417 2.12 -16.60 -15.36
N TYR A 418 2.67 -17.68 -15.91
CA TYR A 418 3.26 -18.76 -15.12
C TYR A 418 4.48 -18.30 -14.31
N ARG A 419 5.38 -17.51 -14.92
CA ARG A 419 6.52 -16.91 -14.22
C ARG A 419 6.07 -15.99 -13.08
N LYS A 420 5.14 -15.06 -13.36
CA LYS A 420 4.67 -14.10 -12.35
C LYS A 420 3.96 -14.82 -11.20
N PHE A 421 3.13 -15.84 -11.47
CA PHE A 421 2.57 -16.70 -10.43
C PHE A 421 3.66 -17.24 -9.50
N TYR A 422 4.68 -17.89 -10.07
CA TYR A 422 5.74 -18.50 -9.26
C TYR A 422 6.63 -17.48 -8.54
N TYR A 423 6.83 -16.29 -9.11
CA TYR A 423 7.54 -15.20 -8.44
C TYR A 423 6.87 -14.79 -7.12
N TYR A 424 5.55 -14.53 -7.15
CA TYR A 424 4.82 -14.16 -5.94
C TYR A 424 4.62 -15.36 -4.99
N TYR A 425 4.36 -16.54 -5.54
CA TYR A 425 4.33 -17.79 -4.76
C TYR A 425 5.65 -18.01 -4.00
N ASP A 426 6.79 -17.67 -4.60
CA ASP A 426 8.09 -17.88 -3.97
C ASP A 426 8.43 -16.85 -2.89
N LYS A 427 7.90 -15.63 -3.00
CA LYS A 427 8.00 -14.58 -1.97
C LYS A 427 7.13 -14.84 -0.75
N GLU A 428 6.04 -15.57 -0.91
CA GLU A 428 5.15 -15.90 0.19
C GLU A 428 5.87 -16.80 1.21
N GLN A 429 5.80 -16.45 2.49
CA GLN A 429 6.44 -17.23 3.55
C GLN A 429 5.54 -18.42 3.94
N GLU A 430 4.24 -18.18 4.09
CA GLU A 430 3.25 -19.19 4.46
C GLU A 430 2.57 -19.79 3.23
N LYS A 431 3.34 -20.60 2.50
CA LYS A 431 2.89 -21.19 1.22
C LYS A 431 1.82 -22.26 1.38
N ASP A 432 1.41 -22.64 2.58
CA ASP A 432 0.63 -23.84 2.84
C ASP A 432 -0.71 -23.84 2.12
N ILE A 433 -1.39 -22.70 2.07
CA ILE A 433 -2.67 -22.52 1.38
C ILE A 433 -2.51 -22.62 -0.14
N LEU A 434 -1.49 -21.97 -0.71
CA LEU A 434 -1.21 -21.97 -2.15
C LEU A 434 -0.66 -23.31 -2.64
N LYS A 435 0.24 -23.91 -1.86
CA LYS A 435 0.95 -25.15 -2.21
C LYS A 435 0.01 -26.35 -2.32
N LYS A 436 -0.98 -26.43 -1.43
CA LYS A 436 -1.93 -27.57 -1.38
C LYS A 436 -3.02 -27.44 -2.44
N ASN A 437 -3.49 -26.23 -2.71
CA ASN A 437 -4.68 -26.01 -3.54
C ASN A 437 -4.31 -25.50 -4.94
N LEU A 438 -3.53 -24.42 -5.05
CA LEU A 438 -3.37 -23.71 -6.32
C LEU A 438 -2.18 -24.17 -7.16
N ARG A 439 -1.01 -24.34 -6.53
CA ARG A 439 0.24 -24.64 -7.23
C ARG A 439 0.15 -25.89 -8.13
N PRO A 440 -0.42 -27.03 -7.69
CA PRO A 440 -0.53 -28.20 -8.56
C PRO A 440 -1.44 -27.96 -9.77
N GLN A 441 -2.51 -27.19 -9.62
CA GLN A 441 -3.44 -26.85 -10.69
C GLN A 441 -2.77 -25.94 -11.73
N VAL A 442 -2.01 -24.94 -11.28
CA VAL A 442 -1.23 -24.06 -12.17
C VAL A 442 -0.15 -24.85 -12.91
N GLU A 443 0.55 -25.75 -12.24
CA GLU A 443 1.59 -26.58 -12.86
C GLU A 443 1.03 -27.50 -13.95
N ASP A 444 -0.07 -28.19 -13.65
CA ASP A 444 -0.75 -29.10 -14.59
C ASP A 444 -1.31 -28.33 -15.80
N LEU A 445 -1.99 -27.21 -15.54
CA LEU A 445 -2.51 -26.32 -16.57
C LEU A 445 -1.41 -25.86 -17.54
N TYR A 446 -0.32 -25.34 -17.00
CA TYR A 446 0.80 -24.87 -17.79
C TYR A 446 1.47 -26.00 -18.57
N THR A 447 1.87 -27.08 -17.89
CA THR A 447 2.71 -28.12 -18.49
C THR A 447 1.92 -28.98 -19.47
N ASN A 448 0.76 -29.51 -19.06
CA ASN A 448 0.07 -30.56 -19.80
C ASN A 448 -0.93 -30.02 -20.81
N LYS A 449 -1.58 -28.89 -20.51
CA LYS A 449 -2.63 -28.32 -21.37
C LYS A 449 -2.11 -27.21 -22.27
N LEU A 450 -1.49 -26.18 -21.70
CA LEU A 450 -1.09 -24.99 -22.44
C LEU A 450 0.20 -25.22 -23.24
N LEU A 451 1.33 -25.39 -22.55
CA LEU A 451 2.65 -25.59 -23.16
C LEU A 451 2.69 -26.89 -23.95
N GLY A 452 2.19 -28.00 -23.38
CA GLY A 452 2.18 -29.31 -24.03
C GLY A 452 1.52 -29.30 -25.42
N LYS A 453 0.29 -28.78 -25.53
CA LYS A 453 -0.41 -28.69 -26.83
C LYS A 453 0.30 -27.78 -27.82
N LEU A 454 0.79 -26.62 -27.37
CA LEU A 454 1.56 -25.69 -28.20
C LEU A 454 2.80 -26.37 -28.79
N LEU A 455 3.57 -27.06 -27.94
CA LEU A 455 4.81 -27.71 -28.33
C LEU A 455 4.59 -28.93 -29.22
N LEU A 456 3.49 -29.67 -29.04
CA LEU A 456 3.12 -30.77 -29.94
C LEU A 456 2.81 -30.26 -31.34
N LYS A 457 1.98 -29.21 -31.46
CA LYS A 457 1.67 -28.59 -32.76
C LYS A 457 2.93 -28.01 -33.41
N TRP A 458 3.75 -27.31 -32.64
CA TRP A 458 5.04 -26.79 -33.09
C TRP A 458 5.96 -27.88 -33.64
N SER A 459 6.10 -29.00 -32.92
CA SER A 459 6.93 -30.14 -33.35
C SER A 459 6.40 -30.78 -34.64
N SER A 460 5.07 -30.90 -34.78
CA SER A 460 4.44 -31.41 -36.01
C SER A 460 4.71 -30.52 -37.23
N LEU A 461 4.71 -29.19 -37.06
CA LEU A 461 5.02 -28.24 -38.13
C LEU A 461 6.51 -28.30 -38.51
N ILE A 462 7.41 -28.45 -37.53
CA ILE A 462 8.84 -28.68 -37.80
C ILE A 462 9.05 -29.91 -38.69
N ASP A 463 8.41 -31.04 -38.35
CA ASP A 463 8.58 -32.30 -39.09
C ASP A 463 8.05 -32.20 -40.53
N THR A 464 7.01 -31.40 -40.75
CA THR A 464 6.34 -31.28 -42.06
C THR A 464 6.98 -30.23 -42.97
N GLU A 465 7.52 -29.13 -42.44
CA GLU A 465 8.00 -28.00 -43.26
C GLU A 465 9.51 -27.91 -43.42
N LEU A 466 10.30 -28.33 -42.44
CA LEU A 466 11.74 -27.99 -42.43
C LEU A 466 12.64 -28.99 -43.17
N ASP A 467 12.22 -30.24 -43.39
CA ASP A 467 13.01 -31.34 -44.00
C ASP A 467 14.50 -31.31 -43.61
N GLY A 468 14.76 -31.19 -42.29
CA GLY A 468 16.10 -31.19 -41.72
C GLY A 468 16.93 -29.91 -41.93
N LYS A 469 16.35 -28.81 -42.43
CA LYS A 469 17.00 -27.51 -42.56
C LYS A 469 16.35 -26.50 -41.63
N TRP A 470 17.09 -26.03 -40.61
CA TRP A 470 16.57 -25.03 -39.69
C TRP A 470 16.48 -23.65 -40.36
N LYS A 471 15.29 -23.34 -40.90
CA LYS A 471 14.92 -22.05 -41.46
C LYS A 471 13.41 -21.85 -41.39
N ILE A 472 12.95 -21.01 -40.47
CA ILE A 472 11.56 -20.58 -40.42
C ILE A 472 11.37 -19.53 -41.53
N GLU A 473 10.61 -19.86 -42.56
CA GLU A 473 10.38 -18.94 -43.69
C GLU A 473 9.68 -17.65 -43.20
N LEU A 474 9.98 -16.50 -43.81
CA LEU A 474 9.50 -15.16 -43.42
C LEU A 474 9.93 -14.64 -42.04
N ALA A 475 10.44 -15.48 -41.14
CA ALA A 475 11.03 -15.03 -39.89
C ALA A 475 12.43 -14.45 -40.11
N ASP A 476 12.74 -13.38 -39.39
CA ASP A 476 14.09 -12.86 -39.37
C ASP A 476 15.05 -13.84 -38.68
N SER A 477 16.24 -14.04 -39.23
CA SER A 477 17.22 -14.96 -38.65
C SER A 477 18.13 -14.25 -37.65
N GLN A 478 18.40 -14.88 -36.50
CA GLN A 478 19.38 -14.40 -35.52
C GLN A 478 20.77 -14.16 -36.12
N LYS A 479 21.15 -14.88 -37.18
CA LYS A 479 22.41 -14.65 -37.89
C LYS A 479 22.49 -13.31 -38.59
N ASP A 480 21.35 -12.79 -39.02
CA ASP A 480 21.26 -11.48 -39.66
C ASP A 480 21.17 -10.34 -38.65
N PHE A 481 21.22 -10.63 -37.33
CA PHE A 481 21.02 -9.64 -36.26
C PHE A 481 21.87 -8.38 -36.44
N PHE A 482 23.19 -8.55 -36.55
CA PHE A 482 24.11 -7.42 -36.69
C PHE A 482 23.77 -6.58 -37.93
N LYS A 483 23.47 -7.25 -39.05
CA LYS A 483 23.15 -6.59 -40.32
C LYS A 483 21.84 -5.81 -40.25
N ARG A 484 20.79 -6.39 -39.67
CA ARG A 484 19.42 -5.85 -39.68
C ARG A 484 19.16 -4.82 -38.59
N HIS A 485 19.71 -5.03 -37.39
CA HIS A 485 19.39 -4.18 -36.23
C HIS A 485 20.54 -3.24 -35.86
N VAL A 486 21.81 -3.67 -35.97
CA VAL A 486 22.95 -2.80 -35.60
C VAL A 486 23.40 -1.94 -36.78
N ASN A 487 23.79 -2.56 -37.90
CA ASN A 487 24.33 -1.86 -39.06
C ASN A 487 23.30 -0.93 -39.71
N ARG A 488 22.02 -1.32 -39.73
CA ARG A 488 20.92 -0.46 -40.21
C ARG A 488 20.82 0.85 -39.44
N ILE A 489 21.09 0.86 -38.14
CA ILE A 489 21.08 2.09 -37.33
C ILE A 489 22.30 2.95 -37.70
N LEU A 490 23.48 2.34 -37.82
CA LEU A 490 24.72 3.03 -38.17
C LEU A 490 24.69 3.68 -39.57
N GLN A 491 23.89 3.14 -40.49
CA GLN A 491 23.74 3.66 -41.85
C GLN A 491 22.82 4.88 -41.98
N LYS A 492 22.11 5.30 -40.93
CA LYS A 492 21.13 6.43 -40.98
C LYS A 492 21.77 7.85 -41.04
N ASP A 493 22.94 7.96 -41.67
CA ASP A 493 23.57 9.21 -42.16
C ASP A 493 23.91 10.30 -41.12
N ASP A 494 24.26 9.90 -39.88
CA ASP A 494 24.95 10.79 -38.92
C ASP A 494 26.27 10.14 -38.47
N ARG A 495 27.39 10.85 -38.69
CA ARG A 495 28.75 10.45 -38.29
C ARG A 495 28.87 10.21 -36.77
N ASN A 496 27.95 10.74 -35.97
CA ASN A 496 27.91 10.60 -34.50
C ASN A 496 26.96 9.51 -33.99
N THR A 497 26.36 8.70 -34.86
CA THR A 497 25.47 7.62 -34.43
C THR A 497 26.22 6.57 -33.62
N ARG A 498 25.75 6.32 -32.39
CA ARG A 498 26.23 5.26 -31.50
C ARG A 498 25.12 4.26 -31.22
N VAL A 499 25.50 2.99 -31.07
CA VAL A 499 24.60 1.89 -30.72
C VAL A 499 25.22 1.08 -29.59
N ALA A 500 24.49 1.00 -28.48
CA ALA A 500 24.75 -0.01 -27.45
C ALA A 500 23.98 -1.28 -27.79
N VAL A 501 24.63 -2.44 -27.73
CA VAL A 501 23.96 -3.74 -27.84
C VAL A 501 24.11 -4.43 -26.49
N ILE A 502 22.99 -4.69 -25.83
CA ILE A 502 22.94 -5.42 -24.56
C ILE A 502 22.47 -6.83 -24.89
N ILE A 503 23.27 -7.83 -24.54
CA ILE A 503 22.94 -9.24 -24.74
C ILE A 503 22.75 -9.84 -23.35
N SER A 504 21.51 -10.23 -23.04
CA SER A 504 21.18 -10.94 -21.82
C SER A 504 21.04 -12.43 -22.11
N ASP A 505 21.96 -13.20 -21.54
CA ASP A 505 22.00 -14.66 -21.66
C ASP A 505 20.72 -15.29 -21.11
N ALA A 506 20.18 -16.28 -21.84
CA ALA A 506 18.92 -16.97 -21.56
C ALA A 506 17.68 -16.05 -21.39
N MET A 507 17.64 -14.85 -21.99
CA MET A 507 16.45 -13.99 -21.91
C MET A 507 15.36 -14.42 -22.90
N ARG A 508 14.21 -14.81 -22.37
CA ARG A 508 13.01 -15.14 -23.15
C ARG A 508 12.29 -13.90 -23.68
N TYR A 509 11.39 -14.10 -24.64
CA TYR A 509 10.62 -13.03 -25.26
C TYR A 509 9.67 -12.30 -24.29
N GLU A 510 8.98 -13.00 -23.39
CA GLU A 510 8.08 -12.38 -22.41
C GLU A 510 8.78 -11.44 -21.40
N VAL A 511 10.06 -11.65 -21.11
CA VAL A 511 10.89 -10.79 -20.27
C VAL A 511 11.15 -9.50 -21.00
N ALA A 512 11.43 -9.58 -22.31
CA ALA A 512 11.61 -8.40 -23.14
C ALA A 512 10.31 -7.60 -23.30
N VAL A 513 9.15 -8.26 -23.34
CA VAL A 513 7.83 -7.60 -23.27
C VAL A 513 7.72 -6.79 -21.98
N GLU A 514 8.00 -7.40 -20.82
CA GLU A 514 7.92 -6.69 -19.53
C GLU A 514 8.95 -5.56 -19.42
N ILE A 515 10.18 -5.76 -19.92
CA ILE A 515 11.20 -4.69 -20.02
C ILE A 515 10.70 -3.55 -20.90
N SER A 516 10.05 -3.86 -22.03
CA SER A 516 9.47 -2.87 -22.94
C SER A 516 8.42 -2.02 -22.23
N GLU A 517 7.47 -2.65 -21.53
CA GLU A 517 6.41 -1.97 -20.78
C GLU A 517 6.98 -1.06 -19.68
N ILE A 518 7.96 -1.55 -18.91
CA ILE A 518 8.59 -0.80 -17.83
C ILE A 518 9.37 0.39 -18.38
N LEU A 519 10.20 0.19 -19.41
CA LEU A 519 10.95 1.28 -20.04
C LEU A 519 10.02 2.28 -20.72
N ASN A 520 8.89 1.81 -21.25
CA ASN A 520 7.87 2.68 -21.80
C ASN A 520 7.32 3.59 -20.71
N LYS A 521 6.90 3.02 -19.57
CA LYS A 521 6.36 3.77 -18.43
C LYS A 521 7.39 4.72 -17.82
N ASP A 522 8.64 4.29 -17.67
CA ASP A 522 9.62 4.98 -16.82
C ASP A 522 10.60 5.89 -17.56
N THR A 523 10.53 5.96 -18.89
CA THR A 523 11.50 6.74 -19.67
C THR A 523 10.87 7.53 -20.83
N TRP A 524 11.64 8.48 -21.33
CA TRP A 524 11.28 9.29 -22.49
C TRP A 524 11.58 8.61 -23.84
N GLY A 525 12.14 7.40 -23.85
CA GLY A 525 12.50 6.74 -25.10
C GLY A 525 11.31 6.22 -25.89
N LEU A 526 11.49 6.12 -27.20
CA LEU A 526 10.61 5.33 -28.06
C LEU A 526 11.13 3.89 -28.10
N ILE A 527 10.24 2.94 -27.93
CA ILE A 527 10.56 1.53 -27.82
C ILE A 527 9.85 0.79 -28.95
N ASP A 528 10.57 -0.16 -29.53
CA ASP A 528 10.08 -1.07 -30.56
C ASP A 528 10.56 -2.46 -30.17
N LEU A 529 9.63 -3.40 -29.98
CA LEU A 529 9.93 -4.78 -29.63
C LEU A 529 9.62 -5.66 -30.84
N ASP A 530 10.68 -6.25 -31.39
CA ASP A 530 10.62 -7.18 -32.52
C ASP A 530 11.14 -8.56 -32.07
N TYR A 531 11.08 -9.55 -32.95
CA TYR A 531 11.55 -10.91 -32.68
C TYR A 531 12.21 -11.55 -33.89
N MET A 532 13.14 -12.45 -33.63
CA MET A 532 13.88 -13.20 -34.65
C MET A 532 14.00 -14.68 -34.26
N ALA A 533 14.08 -15.54 -35.27
CA ALA A 533 14.30 -16.97 -35.11
C ALA A 533 15.75 -17.24 -34.71
N GLY A 534 15.92 -17.78 -33.51
CA GLY A 534 17.18 -18.23 -32.94
C GLY A 534 17.84 -19.32 -33.77
N VAL A 535 19.16 -19.45 -33.64
CA VAL A 535 19.92 -20.55 -34.24
C VAL A 535 19.71 -21.86 -33.48
N LEU A 536 19.89 -22.99 -34.18
CA LEU A 536 19.94 -24.31 -33.56
C LEU A 536 21.36 -24.91 -33.66
N PRO A 537 21.87 -25.55 -32.59
CA PRO A 537 21.29 -25.61 -31.25
C PRO A 537 21.20 -24.23 -30.58
N SER A 538 20.13 -24.00 -29.82
CA SER A 538 19.78 -22.70 -29.21
C SER A 538 20.49 -22.50 -27.87
N TYR A 539 21.81 -22.35 -27.93
CA TYR A 539 22.68 -22.26 -26.76
C TYR A 539 23.75 -21.19 -26.92
N THR A 540 24.43 -20.87 -25.82
CA THR A 540 25.31 -19.70 -25.71
C THR A 540 26.36 -19.61 -26.80
N LYS A 541 27.08 -20.70 -27.13
CA LYS A 541 28.24 -20.60 -28.05
C LYS A 541 27.81 -20.17 -29.46
N LEU A 542 26.80 -20.83 -30.04
CA LEU A 542 26.33 -20.50 -31.39
C LEU A 542 25.43 -19.27 -31.41
N GLY A 543 24.59 -19.07 -30.40
CA GLY A 543 23.75 -17.89 -30.26
C GLY A 543 24.60 -16.61 -30.19
N MET A 544 25.57 -16.55 -29.27
CA MET A 544 26.49 -15.40 -29.14
C MET A 544 27.32 -15.16 -30.39
N ALA A 545 27.79 -16.23 -31.07
CA ALA A 545 28.51 -16.10 -32.33
C ALA A 545 27.65 -15.49 -33.44
N SER A 546 26.36 -15.84 -33.47
CA SER A 546 25.40 -15.39 -34.48
C SER A 546 25.03 -13.91 -34.34
N LEU A 547 25.13 -13.35 -33.12
CA LEU A 547 24.90 -11.92 -32.85
C LEU A 547 26.08 -11.01 -33.24
N LEU A 548 27.24 -11.57 -33.54
CA LEU A 548 28.44 -10.84 -33.97
C LEU A 548 28.40 -10.56 -35.48
N PRO A 549 29.12 -9.52 -35.97
CA PRO A 549 29.30 -9.34 -37.41
C PRO A 549 30.10 -10.51 -37.99
N HIS A 550 29.55 -11.17 -39.01
CA HIS A 550 30.19 -12.33 -39.63
C HIS A 550 29.86 -12.46 -41.11
N LYS A 551 30.71 -13.17 -41.85
CA LYS A 551 30.42 -13.73 -43.18
C LYS A 551 30.26 -15.24 -43.11
N THR A 552 31.06 -15.92 -42.29
CA THR A 552 31.01 -17.38 -42.08
C THR A 552 30.99 -17.74 -40.60
N LEU A 553 30.29 -18.82 -40.29
CA LEU A 553 30.29 -19.49 -38.99
C LEU A 553 30.72 -20.93 -39.18
N GLU A 554 31.67 -21.42 -38.37
CA GLU A 554 32.22 -22.77 -38.50
C GLU A 554 32.34 -23.43 -37.13
N TYR A 555 32.13 -24.73 -37.05
CA TYR A 555 32.50 -25.54 -35.89
C TYR A 555 33.89 -26.14 -36.10
N LYS A 556 34.74 -26.03 -35.09
CA LYS A 556 35.97 -26.82 -34.99
C LYS A 556 35.93 -27.52 -33.65
N GLU A 557 35.68 -28.83 -33.68
CA GLU A 557 35.30 -29.58 -32.50
C GLU A 557 34.09 -28.89 -31.81
N LYS A 558 34.17 -28.63 -30.50
CA LYS A 558 33.11 -27.99 -29.70
C LYS A 558 33.11 -26.46 -29.74
N GLU A 559 34.04 -25.84 -30.46
CA GLU A 559 34.25 -24.40 -30.53
C GLU A 559 33.62 -23.80 -31.79
N VAL A 560 33.07 -22.59 -31.68
CA VAL A 560 32.46 -21.87 -32.79
C VAL A 560 33.37 -20.74 -33.24
N PHE A 561 33.69 -20.71 -34.53
CA PHE A 561 34.55 -19.70 -35.16
C PHE A 561 33.72 -18.75 -36.01
N VAL A 562 34.03 -17.45 -35.91
CA VAL A 562 33.47 -16.35 -36.70
C VAL A 562 34.58 -15.80 -37.58
N ASP A 563 34.42 -15.92 -38.91
CA ASP A 563 35.42 -15.48 -39.89
C ASP A 563 36.86 -15.95 -39.54
N GLY A 564 36.98 -17.18 -39.03
CA GLY A 564 38.25 -17.81 -38.64
C GLY A 564 38.75 -17.49 -37.23
N ILE A 565 38.01 -16.72 -36.42
CA ILE A 565 38.35 -16.39 -35.02
C ILE A 565 37.39 -17.10 -34.06
N ASN A 566 37.90 -17.82 -33.06
CA ASN A 566 37.07 -18.44 -32.02
C ASN A 566 36.22 -17.35 -31.32
N SER A 567 34.91 -17.54 -31.21
CA SER A 567 33.96 -16.57 -30.61
C SER A 567 33.84 -16.64 -29.08
N GLU A 568 34.50 -17.62 -28.46
CA GLU A 568 34.49 -17.83 -27.01
C GLU A 568 35.34 -16.77 -26.30
N GLY A 569 34.78 -16.23 -25.23
CA GLY A 569 35.43 -15.23 -24.39
C GLY A 569 35.33 -13.80 -24.90
N LEU A 570 35.25 -12.86 -23.97
CA LEU A 570 35.04 -11.43 -24.23
C LEU A 570 36.10 -10.82 -25.17
N GLU A 571 37.37 -11.18 -24.98
CA GLU A 571 38.49 -10.63 -25.77
C GLU A 571 38.41 -11.06 -27.25
N ASN A 572 37.96 -12.28 -27.55
CA ASN A 572 37.82 -12.69 -28.93
C ASN A 572 36.60 -12.05 -29.60
N ARG A 573 35.47 -11.94 -28.89
CA ARG A 573 34.30 -11.19 -29.36
C ARG A 573 34.63 -9.73 -29.67
N LYS A 574 35.46 -9.11 -28.83
CA LYS A 574 36.01 -7.76 -29.06
C LYS A 574 36.84 -7.68 -30.34
N LYS A 575 37.72 -8.65 -30.59
CA LYS A 575 38.51 -8.71 -31.84
C LYS A 575 37.61 -8.87 -33.08
N ILE A 576 36.59 -9.73 -33.00
CA ILE A 576 35.63 -9.93 -34.09
C ILE A 576 34.89 -8.63 -34.42
N LEU A 577 34.39 -7.92 -33.41
CA LEU A 577 33.75 -6.60 -33.59
C LEU A 577 34.72 -5.58 -34.22
N GLN A 578 35.97 -5.54 -33.76
CA GLN A 578 36.99 -4.61 -34.25
C GLN A 578 37.42 -4.87 -35.69
N ASN A 579 37.39 -6.13 -36.14
CA ASN A 579 37.63 -6.48 -37.54
C ASN A 579 36.55 -5.94 -38.49
N ASN A 580 35.32 -5.75 -38.00
CA ASN A 580 34.24 -5.13 -38.76
C ASN A 580 34.21 -3.60 -38.59
N CYS A 581 34.39 -3.12 -37.36
CA CYS A 581 34.38 -1.70 -37.00
C CYS A 581 35.41 -1.42 -35.92
N LEU A 582 36.54 -0.77 -36.26
CA LEU A 582 37.61 -0.42 -35.31
C LEU A 582 37.12 0.43 -34.13
N GLU A 583 36.07 1.24 -34.37
CA GLU A 583 35.40 2.07 -33.37
C GLU A 583 34.43 1.25 -32.50
N SER A 584 34.79 0.03 -32.10
CA SER A 584 33.96 -0.84 -31.27
C SER A 584 34.67 -1.38 -30.02
N PHE A 585 33.89 -1.87 -29.05
CA PHE A 585 34.37 -2.65 -27.91
C PHE A 585 33.30 -3.61 -27.36
N ALA A 586 33.72 -4.49 -26.46
CA ALA A 586 32.87 -5.39 -25.70
C ALA A 586 33.23 -5.31 -24.22
N ILE A 587 32.23 -5.36 -23.32
CA ILE A 587 32.41 -5.34 -21.87
C ILE A 587 31.35 -6.19 -21.17
N ARG A 588 31.62 -6.67 -19.95
CA ARG A 588 30.60 -7.28 -19.08
C ARG A 588 29.75 -6.20 -18.41
N TYR A 589 28.49 -6.49 -18.16
CA TYR A 589 27.58 -5.60 -17.43
C TYR A 589 28.15 -5.16 -16.08
N GLU A 590 28.65 -6.10 -15.28
CA GLU A 590 29.15 -5.83 -13.93
C GLU A 590 30.38 -4.91 -13.95
N ASP A 591 31.24 -5.07 -14.96
CA ASP A 591 32.43 -4.25 -15.11
C ASP A 591 32.07 -2.84 -15.59
N PHE A 592 31.12 -2.71 -16.51
CA PHE A 592 30.63 -1.40 -16.97
C PHE A 592 29.94 -0.61 -15.85
N MET A 593 29.13 -1.29 -15.02
CA MET A 593 28.41 -0.64 -13.92
C MET A 593 29.31 -0.27 -12.74
N LYS A 594 30.53 -0.83 -12.65
CA LYS A 594 31.56 -0.42 -11.68
C LYS A 594 32.32 0.84 -12.10
N CYS A 595 32.34 1.18 -13.39
CA CYS A 595 33.00 2.38 -13.87
C CYS A 595 32.35 3.63 -13.27
N SER A 596 33.18 4.57 -12.83
CA SER A 596 32.74 5.94 -12.60
C SER A 596 32.16 6.56 -13.88
N ARG A 597 31.43 7.67 -13.72
CA ARG A 597 30.83 8.38 -14.85
C ARG A 597 31.89 8.82 -15.86
N GLU A 598 33.03 9.29 -15.39
CA GLU A 598 34.15 9.77 -16.20
C GLU A 598 34.83 8.61 -16.95
N GLU A 599 35.08 7.49 -16.27
CA GLU A 599 35.64 6.28 -16.90
C GLU A 599 34.71 5.73 -17.98
N ALA A 600 33.40 5.63 -17.69
CA ALA A 600 32.42 5.16 -18.65
C ALA A 600 32.35 6.06 -19.89
N ARG A 601 32.45 7.39 -19.70
CA ARG A 601 32.51 8.37 -20.80
C ARG A 601 33.77 8.23 -21.65
N GLU A 602 34.91 8.01 -21.02
CA GLU A 602 36.15 7.80 -21.76
C GLU A 602 36.14 6.46 -22.51
N LEU A 603 35.55 5.40 -21.92
CA LEU A 603 35.38 4.10 -22.58
C LEU A 603 34.56 4.20 -23.88
N VAL A 604 33.47 4.97 -23.87
CA VAL A 604 32.61 5.13 -25.07
C VAL A 604 33.11 6.19 -26.06
N LYS A 605 34.13 6.97 -25.70
CA LYS A 605 34.63 8.06 -26.53
C LYS A 605 35.27 7.51 -27.80
N GLY A 606 34.86 8.06 -28.94
CA GLY A 606 35.31 7.58 -30.25
C GLY A 606 34.82 6.16 -30.60
N LYS A 607 33.82 5.64 -29.88
CA LYS A 607 33.20 4.34 -30.15
C LYS A 607 31.81 4.52 -30.75
N LYS A 608 31.52 3.74 -31.79
CA LYS A 608 30.23 3.67 -32.48
C LYS A 608 29.39 2.49 -32.04
N ILE A 609 30.03 1.35 -31.73
CA ILE A 609 29.36 0.11 -31.37
C ILE A 609 29.94 -0.38 -30.05
N PHE A 610 29.09 -0.75 -29.10
CA PHE A 610 29.59 -1.46 -27.94
C PHE A 610 28.62 -2.49 -27.42
N TYR A 611 29.16 -3.68 -27.21
CA TYR A 611 28.44 -4.86 -26.76
C TYR A 611 28.62 -4.99 -25.24
N ILE A 612 27.50 -5.14 -24.54
CA ILE A 612 27.45 -5.32 -23.09
C ILE A 612 26.82 -6.68 -22.82
N TYR A 613 27.58 -7.58 -22.21
CA TYR A 613 27.15 -8.95 -21.93
C TYR A 613 26.62 -9.04 -20.49
N HIS A 614 25.42 -9.58 -20.34
CA HIS A 614 24.70 -9.77 -19.09
C HIS A 614 24.30 -11.25 -18.96
N ASN A 615 24.43 -11.86 -17.77
CA ASN A 615 24.38 -13.33 -17.61
C ASN A 615 23.54 -13.81 -16.41
N LYS A 616 22.68 -12.97 -15.86
CA LYS A 616 22.03 -13.26 -14.56
C LYS A 616 21.11 -14.47 -14.59
N ILE A 617 20.27 -14.59 -15.62
CA ILE A 617 19.28 -15.69 -15.76
C ILE A 617 20.02 -17.02 -15.90
N ASP A 618 20.86 -17.14 -16.92
CA ASP A 618 21.57 -18.37 -17.25
C ASP A 618 22.46 -18.86 -16.10
N SER A 619 23.29 -17.97 -15.53
CA SER A 619 24.16 -18.33 -14.39
C SER A 619 23.42 -18.78 -13.11
N THR A 620 22.13 -18.44 -13.00
CA THR A 620 21.24 -18.90 -11.92
C THR A 620 20.56 -20.21 -12.30
N GLY A 621 20.09 -20.33 -13.54
CA GLY A 621 19.37 -21.47 -14.10
C GLY A 621 20.22 -22.71 -14.33
N ASP A 622 21.50 -22.56 -14.69
CA ASP A 622 22.40 -23.68 -14.99
C ASP A 622 22.85 -24.50 -13.78
N LYS A 623 22.66 -23.94 -12.58
CA LYS A 623 23.04 -24.59 -11.33
C LYS A 623 21.83 -25.27 -10.73
N GLN A 624 21.89 -26.60 -10.65
CA GLN A 624 20.85 -27.43 -10.03
C GLN A 624 20.37 -26.91 -8.66
N SER A 625 21.26 -26.33 -7.85
CA SER A 625 20.92 -25.77 -6.53
C SER A 625 20.11 -24.48 -6.56
N SER A 626 20.08 -23.76 -7.68
CA SER A 626 19.44 -22.44 -7.82
C SER A 626 18.45 -22.32 -8.98
N GLU A 627 18.17 -23.39 -9.74
CA GLU A 627 17.23 -23.32 -10.88
C GLU A 627 15.85 -22.82 -10.45
N ASN A 628 15.42 -23.16 -9.23
CA ASN A 628 14.15 -22.70 -8.67
C ASN A 628 14.10 -21.20 -8.36
N SER A 629 15.25 -20.52 -8.32
CA SER A 629 15.35 -19.07 -8.15
C SER A 629 15.41 -18.33 -9.48
N VAL A 630 15.27 -19.01 -10.63
CA VAL A 630 15.42 -18.37 -11.95
C VAL A 630 14.42 -17.23 -12.17
N PHE A 631 13.19 -17.33 -11.65
CA PHE A 631 12.22 -16.25 -11.79
C PHE A 631 12.55 -15.02 -10.94
N ASN A 632 13.22 -15.19 -9.80
CA ASN A 632 13.82 -14.05 -9.10
C ASN A 632 14.96 -13.44 -9.91
N ALA A 633 15.80 -14.27 -10.55
CA ALA A 633 16.86 -13.80 -11.43
C ALA A 633 16.32 -13.06 -12.67
N VAL A 634 15.14 -13.44 -13.18
CA VAL A 634 14.44 -12.70 -14.24
C VAL A 634 14.03 -11.30 -13.75
N GLU A 635 13.44 -11.18 -12.56
CA GLU A 635 13.01 -9.87 -12.02
C GLU A 635 14.22 -8.96 -11.70
N GLU A 636 15.31 -9.54 -11.21
CA GLU A 636 16.59 -8.83 -11.09
C GLU A 636 17.13 -8.40 -12.46
N THR A 637 17.06 -9.26 -13.48
CA THR A 637 17.47 -8.94 -14.86
C THR A 637 16.68 -7.75 -15.40
N ILE A 638 15.35 -7.75 -15.24
CA ILE A 638 14.49 -6.66 -15.69
C ILE A 638 14.97 -5.32 -15.07
N PHE A 639 15.20 -5.31 -13.75
CA PHE A 639 15.71 -4.14 -13.04
C PHE A 639 17.12 -3.71 -13.52
N GLU A 640 18.03 -4.67 -13.71
CA GLU A 640 19.40 -4.42 -14.15
C GLU A 640 19.44 -3.85 -15.58
N ILE A 641 18.66 -4.42 -16.51
CA ILE A 641 18.52 -3.91 -17.87
C ILE A 641 17.88 -2.51 -17.86
N GLN A 642 16.82 -2.29 -17.09
CA GLN A 642 16.20 -0.98 -16.95
C GLN A 642 17.21 0.08 -16.49
N ARG A 643 17.97 -0.24 -15.43
CA ARG A 643 19.00 0.65 -14.89
C ARG A 643 20.11 0.91 -15.91
N LEU A 644 20.56 -0.12 -16.65
CA LEU A 644 21.57 0.02 -17.68
C LEU A 644 21.10 0.90 -18.84
N VAL A 645 19.88 0.69 -19.34
CA VAL A 645 19.28 1.51 -20.41
C VAL A 645 19.23 2.97 -20.00
N ARG A 646 18.77 3.27 -18.77
CA ARG A 646 18.75 4.64 -18.23
C ARG A 646 20.16 5.22 -18.07
N TYR A 647 21.11 4.44 -17.55
CA TYR A 647 22.49 4.91 -17.38
C TYR A 647 23.12 5.26 -18.73
N LEU A 648 22.98 4.38 -19.73
CA LEU A 648 23.48 4.61 -21.09
C LEU A 648 22.84 5.83 -21.75
N SER A 649 21.52 5.96 -21.65
CA SER A 649 20.78 7.03 -22.32
C SER A 649 20.91 8.38 -21.60
N ASP A 650 20.61 8.45 -20.31
CA ASP A 650 20.56 9.71 -19.55
C ASP A 650 21.96 10.20 -19.12
N THR A 651 22.87 9.29 -18.79
CA THR A 651 24.19 9.66 -18.22
C THR A 651 25.31 9.68 -19.25
N ILE A 652 25.33 8.67 -20.14
CA ILE A 652 26.36 8.49 -21.17
C ILE A 652 25.92 9.07 -22.54
N SER A 653 24.64 9.46 -22.67
CA SER A 653 24.06 10.10 -23.87
C SER A 653 24.07 9.20 -25.11
N VAL A 654 23.81 7.90 -24.91
CA VAL A 654 23.67 6.91 -25.99
C VAL A 654 22.23 6.90 -26.47
N ALA A 655 22.03 7.31 -27.73
CA ALA A 655 20.69 7.49 -28.27
C ALA A 655 20.02 6.18 -28.72
N ASN A 656 20.78 5.21 -29.19
CA ASN A 656 20.26 3.93 -29.69
C ASN A 656 20.79 2.79 -28.83
N ILE A 657 19.87 2.01 -28.28
CA ILE A 657 20.19 0.84 -27.46
C ILE A 657 19.37 -0.31 -28.00
N VAL A 658 20.00 -1.45 -28.22
CA VAL A 658 19.34 -2.70 -28.65
C VAL A 658 19.55 -3.70 -27.53
N VAL A 659 18.47 -4.29 -27.00
CA VAL A 659 18.52 -5.38 -26.02
C VAL A 659 18.06 -6.65 -26.71
N THR A 660 18.82 -7.72 -26.59
CA THR A 660 18.52 -9.02 -27.20
C THR A 660 19.06 -10.17 -26.36
N ALA A 661 18.84 -11.40 -26.81
CA ALA A 661 19.34 -12.62 -26.21
C ALA A 661 20.07 -13.48 -27.25
N ASP A 662 20.88 -14.40 -26.77
CA ASP A 662 21.48 -15.47 -27.57
C ASP A 662 20.57 -16.70 -27.64
N HIS A 663 19.85 -17.01 -26.57
CA HIS A 663 18.78 -18.00 -26.51
C HIS A 663 17.76 -17.65 -25.42
N GLY A 664 16.61 -18.31 -25.46
CA GLY A 664 15.74 -18.44 -24.29
C GLY A 664 15.93 -19.76 -23.57
N PHE A 665 14.96 -20.18 -22.76
CA PHE A 665 15.03 -21.42 -21.97
C PHE A 665 13.65 -22.03 -21.79
N LEU A 666 13.56 -23.35 -21.64
CA LEU A 666 12.40 -24.02 -21.10
C LEU A 666 12.49 -24.15 -19.58
N TYR A 667 11.33 -24.01 -18.94
CA TYR A 667 11.21 -24.14 -17.50
C TYR A 667 9.91 -24.81 -17.11
N ARG A 668 10.00 -25.70 -16.12
CA ARG A 668 8.88 -26.26 -15.37
C ARG A 668 9.30 -26.43 -13.91
N ARG A 669 8.37 -26.34 -12.96
CA ARG A 669 8.70 -26.41 -11.53
C ARG A 669 8.77 -27.85 -11.04
N ASP A 670 7.93 -28.71 -11.58
CA ASP A 670 7.89 -30.10 -11.17
C ASP A 670 8.97 -30.94 -11.87
N ASN A 671 9.44 -31.96 -11.16
CA ASN A 671 10.50 -32.83 -11.64
C ASN A 671 10.08 -33.60 -12.90
N MET A 672 11.07 -34.02 -13.68
CA MET A 672 10.84 -34.89 -14.84
C MET A 672 10.57 -36.34 -14.50
N GLU A 673 9.48 -36.86 -15.05
CA GLU A 673 9.22 -38.30 -15.09
C GLU A 673 10.23 -39.00 -16.01
N SER A 674 10.36 -40.32 -15.87
CA SER A 674 11.28 -41.11 -16.72
C SER A 674 10.82 -41.18 -18.16
N VAL A 675 9.51 -41.13 -18.41
CA VAL A 675 8.89 -41.19 -19.74
C VAL A 675 9.18 -39.94 -20.59
N ASP A 676 9.46 -38.81 -19.93
CA ASP A 676 9.82 -37.54 -20.57
C ASP A 676 11.28 -37.51 -21.07
N LYS A 677 12.04 -38.60 -20.87
CA LYS A 677 13.47 -38.68 -21.17
C LYS A 677 13.75 -39.47 -22.43
N VAL A 678 14.40 -38.82 -23.39
CA VAL A 678 14.84 -39.43 -24.65
C VAL A 678 16.10 -40.25 -24.45
N ASP A 679 16.06 -41.51 -24.88
CA ASP A 679 17.20 -42.42 -24.81
C ASP A 679 18.33 -42.00 -25.77
N THR A 680 19.57 -42.20 -25.35
CA THR A 680 20.76 -41.79 -26.12
C THR A 680 21.63 -42.97 -26.56
N SER A 681 21.12 -44.21 -26.50
CA SER A 681 21.91 -45.42 -26.82
C SER A 681 22.25 -45.55 -28.31
N LEU A 682 21.50 -44.89 -29.19
CA LEU A 682 21.73 -44.88 -30.63
C LEU A 682 22.92 -44.00 -31.06
N PHE A 683 23.42 -43.15 -30.18
CA PHE A 683 24.55 -42.26 -30.46
C PHE A 683 25.88 -42.93 -30.12
N ASP A 684 26.80 -42.94 -31.09
CA ASP A 684 28.19 -43.25 -30.85
C ASP A 684 28.85 -42.11 -30.07
N LYS A 685 29.17 -42.38 -28.80
CA LYS A 685 29.76 -41.40 -27.88
C LYS A 685 31.07 -40.80 -28.39
N SER A 686 31.82 -41.49 -29.25
CA SER A 686 33.07 -40.99 -29.83
C SER A 686 32.87 -39.94 -30.92
N ARG A 687 31.65 -39.85 -31.45
CA ARG A 687 31.25 -38.96 -32.56
C ARG A 687 30.44 -37.75 -32.09
N ILE A 688 30.08 -37.71 -30.80
CA ILE A 688 29.42 -36.57 -30.18
C ILE A 688 30.44 -35.46 -29.97
N ILE A 689 30.16 -34.31 -30.56
CA ILE A 689 30.98 -33.10 -30.50
C ILE A 689 30.62 -32.25 -29.28
N ASP A 690 29.33 -32.07 -29.02
CA ASP A 690 28.81 -31.34 -27.86
C ASP A 690 27.41 -31.85 -27.50
N THR A 691 26.99 -31.74 -26.25
CA THR A 691 25.67 -32.23 -25.82
C THR A 691 25.16 -31.55 -24.56
N THR A 692 23.85 -31.34 -24.51
CA THR A 692 23.09 -30.90 -23.35
C THR A 692 21.81 -31.72 -23.22
N LYS A 693 20.97 -31.38 -22.24
CA LYS A 693 19.63 -31.98 -22.09
C LYS A 693 18.73 -31.73 -23.30
N ARG A 694 19.00 -30.72 -24.12
CA ARG A 694 18.14 -30.29 -25.23
C ARG A 694 18.78 -30.42 -26.61
N PHE A 695 20.05 -30.80 -26.71
CA PHE A 695 20.63 -31.19 -27.99
C PHE A 695 21.77 -32.20 -27.86
N ILE A 696 21.99 -32.94 -28.95
CA ILE A 696 23.24 -33.65 -29.22
C ILE A 696 23.76 -33.12 -30.56
N LEU A 697 25.02 -32.70 -30.59
CA LEU A 697 25.71 -32.29 -31.81
C LEU A 697 26.69 -33.40 -32.17
N SER A 698 26.54 -34.00 -33.35
CA SER A 698 27.33 -35.17 -33.75
C SER A 698 27.61 -35.18 -35.25
N ASP A 699 28.75 -35.73 -35.66
CA ASP A 699 29.05 -35.99 -37.07
C ASP A 699 28.41 -37.31 -37.57
N GLN A 700 27.78 -38.08 -36.67
CA GLN A 700 26.97 -39.25 -36.99
C GLN A 700 25.65 -38.80 -37.60
N GLU A 701 25.34 -39.29 -38.80
CA GLU A 701 23.99 -39.22 -39.38
C GLU A 701 23.20 -40.46 -38.95
N LEU A 702 22.08 -40.26 -38.25
CA LEU A 702 21.12 -41.33 -37.98
C LEU A 702 20.18 -41.46 -39.18
N ALA A 703 20.03 -42.68 -39.71
CA ALA A 703 19.09 -42.95 -40.79
C ALA A 703 17.65 -42.62 -40.34
N LYS A 704 16.85 -41.99 -41.22
CA LYS A 704 15.44 -41.62 -40.93
C LYS A 704 14.59 -42.83 -40.48
N ASP A 705 14.90 -44.04 -40.96
CA ASP A 705 14.20 -45.29 -40.55
C ASP A 705 14.66 -45.85 -39.18
N ASN A 706 15.76 -45.34 -38.63
CA ASN A 706 16.34 -45.72 -37.33
C ASN A 706 16.31 -44.56 -36.30
N SER A 707 15.68 -43.42 -36.61
CA SER A 707 15.57 -42.29 -35.67
C SER A 707 14.42 -42.52 -34.70
N LEU A 708 14.62 -42.19 -33.42
CA LEU A 708 13.53 -42.19 -32.45
C LEU A 708 12.50 -41.12 -32.84
N ASP A 709 11.21 -41.46 -32.84
CA ASP A 709 10.09 -40.56 -33.20
C ASP A 709 10.02 -39.28 -32.35
N ASN A 710 10.81 -39.20 -31.27
CA ASN A 710 10.86 -38.12 -30.30
C ASN A 710 12.08 -37.19 -30.45
N ILE A 711 12.80 -37.23 -31.57
CA ILE A 711 13.92 -36.33 -31.90
C ILE A 711 13.69 -35.66 -33.28
N HIS A 712 14.01 -34.37 -33.39
CA HIS A 712 14.22 -33.67 -34.66
C HIS A 712 15.71 -33.68 -35.04
N ILE A 713 16.00 -33.82 -36.33
CA ILE A 713 17.36 -33.88 -36.87
C ILE A 713 17.55 -32.72 -37.85
N PHE A 714 18.59 -31.92 -37.64
CA PHE A 714 18.94 -30.80 -38.52
C PHE A 714 20.36 -30.90 -39.06
N ASP A 715 20.52 -30.74 -40.36
CA ASP A 715 21.82 -30.63 -41.03
C ASP A 715 22.39 -29.22 -40.83
N MET A 716 23.47 -29.16 -40.05
CA MET A 716 24.11 -27.90 -39.68
C MET A 716 24.82 -27.23 -40.86
N ARG A 717 25.10 -27.93 -41.96
CA ARG A 717 25.73 -27.33 -43.16
C ARG A 717 24.85 -26.26 -43.80
N HIS A 718 23.53 -26.32 -43.62
CA HIS A 718 22.64 -25.23 -44.02
C HIS A 718 23.02 -23.90 -43.32
N ILE A 719 23.47 -24.01 -42.07
CA ILE A 719 23.85 -22.89 -41.24
C ILE A 719 25.33 -22.51 -41.42
N LEU A 720 26.22 -23.49 -41.46
CA LEU A 720 27.68 -23.29 -41.43
C LEU A 720 28.30 -23.11 -42.82
N GLY A 721 27.53 -23.40 -43.87
CA GLY A 721 27.99 -23.42 -45.25
C GLY A 721 28.19 -24.85 -45.76
N GLN A 722 27.97 -25.04 -47.07
CA GLN A 722 27.95 -26.36 -47.72
C GLN A 722 29.32 -27.07 -47.71
N ASN A 723 30.41 -26.32 -47.51
CA ASN A 723 31.77 -26.88 -47.46
C ASN A 723 32.17 -27.36 -46.05
N HIS A 724 31.33 -27.17 -45.04
CA HIS A 724 31.60 -27.65 -43.69
C HIS A 724 31.50 -29.18 -43.65
N THR A 725 32.29 -29.82 -42.79
CA THR A 725 32.19 -31.27 -42.55
C THR A 725 30.78 -31.65 -42.09
N PRO A 726 30.28 -32.86 -42.43
CA PRO A 726 28.96 -33.31 -41.98
C PRO A 726 28.80 -33.15 -40.47
N LEU A 727 27.72 -32.48 -40.08
CA LEU A 727 27.42 -32.16 -38.70
C LEU A 727 25.91 -32.06 -38.53
N PHE A 728 25.37 -32.74 -37.53
CA PHE A 728 23.94 -32.83 -37.30
C PHE A 728 23.60 -32.40 -35.88
N ALA A 729 22.58 -31.55 -35.75
CA ALA A 729 21.99 -31.19 -34.47
C ALA A 729 20.73 -32.04 -34.24
N TYR A 730 20.74 -32.81 -33.17
CA TYR A 730 19.64 -33.64 -32.71
C TYR A 730 18.97 -32.94 -31.55
N VAL A 731 17.67 -32.67 -31.65
CA VAL A 731 16.91 -31.90 -30.65
C VAL A 731 15.69 -32.70 -30.22
N PRO A 732 15.42 -32.92 -28.93
CA PRO A 732 14.19 -33.59 -28.48
C PRO A 732 12.95 -32.82 -28.94
N LYS A 733 11.89 -33.55 -29.34
CA LYS A 733 10.59 -32.95 -29.65
C LYS A 733 9.95 -32.35 -28.38
N ALA A 734 9.11 -31.35 -28.57
CA ALA A 734 8.39 -30.66 -27.50
C ALA A 734 9.29 -30.28 -26.29
N ASP A 735 8.87 -30.58 -25.06
CA ASP A 735 9.60 -30.30 -23.83
C ASP A 735 10.47 -31.48 -23.35
N LEU A 736 10.63 -32.54 -24.15
CA LEU A 736 11.40 -33.72 -23.78
C LEU A 736 12.88 -33.39 -23.52
N ARG A 737 13.60 -34.19 -22.74
CA ARG A 737 15.05 -34.02 -22.54
C ARG A 737 15.83 -35.29 -22.77
N PHE A 738 17.06 -35.21 -23.26
CA PHE A 738 17.96 -36.36 -23.34
C PHE A 738 18.31 -36.91 -21.95
N LYS A 739 18.35 -38.23 -21.82
CA LYS A 739 18.73 -38.96 -20.60
C LYS A 739 20.25 -38.92 -20.37
N LEU A 740 20.76 -37.76 -19.99
CA LEU A 740 22.17 -37.55 -19.66
C LEU A 740 22.41 -37.54 -18.14
N GLN A 741 23.64 -37.79 -17.69
CA GLN A 741 24.03 -37.62 -16.27
C GLN A 741 24.34 -36.14 -15.98
N GLY A 742 24.13 -35.70 -14.72
CA GLY A 742 24.42 -34.34 -14.26
C GLY A 742 23.45 -33.26 -14.80
N GLY A 743 23.58 -32.03 -14.29
CA GLY A 743 22.69 -30.89 -14.60
C GLY A 743 21.30 -31.02 -13.99
N GLY A 744 20.61 -29.91 -13.74
CA GLY A 744 19.20 -30.01 -13.37
C GLY A 744 18.30 -30.21 -14.58
N LEU A 745 17.01 -30.25 -14.29
CA LEU A 745 15.97 -30.72 -15.22
C LEU A 745 14.85 -29.68 -15.37
N ASN A 746 14.81 -28.71 -14.46
CA ASN A 746 13.77 -27.69 -14.41
C ASN A 746 14.10 -26.61 -15.42
N PHE A 747 15.31 -26.06 -15.39
CA PHE A 747 15.82 -25.09 -16.35
C PHE A 747 16.68 -25.78 -17.40
N VAL A 748 16.30 -25.65 -18.69
CA VAL A 748 17.08 -26.23 -19.80
C VAL A 748 16.97 -25.34 -21.04
N HIS A 749 18.01 -25.34 -21.87
CA HIS A 749 18.05 -24.63 -23.15
C HIS A 749 18.85 -25.45 -24.17
N GLY A 750 18.85 -25.03 -25.44
CA GLY A 750 19.55 -25.70 -26.55
C GLY A 750 18.64 -26.33 -27.60
N GLY A 751 17.34 -26.42 -27.33
CA GLY A 751 16.34 -27.04 -28.18
C GLY A 751 15.62 -26.06 -29.11
N ALA A 752 14.53 -26.55 -29.70
CA ALA A 752 13.79 -25.86 -30.76
C ALA A 752 12.45 -25.28 -30.31
N SER A 753 12.14 -25.30 -29.01
CA SER A 753 10.86 -24.77 -28.53
C SER A 753 10.76 -23.26 -28.76
N PRO A 754 9.56 -22.69 -28.95
CA PRO A 754 9.38 -21.25 -29.07
C PRO A 754 10.01 -20.45 -27.92
N GLN A 755 9.96 -20.98 -26.70
CA GLN A 755 10.59 -20.39 -25.51
C GLN A 755 12.11 -20.25 -25.65
N GLU A 756 12.74 -21.14 -26.41
CA GLU A 756 14.19 -21.14 -26.66
C GLU A 756 14.55 -20.31 -27.90
N ILE A 757 13.74 -20.36 -28.97
CA ILE A 757 14.09 -19.84 -30.31
C ILE A 757 13.42 -18.52 -30.70
N VAL A 758 12.39 -18.04 -29.99
CA VAL A 758 11.81 -16.72 -30.25
C VAL A 758 12.65 -15.70 -29.50
N ILE A 759 13.65 -15.15 -30.19
CA ILE A 759 14.64 -14.26 -29.59
C ILE A 759 14.14 -12.81 -29.70
N PRO A 760 14.01 -12.09 -28.57
CA PRO A 760 13.56 -10.70 -28.60
C PRO A 760 14.63 -9.76 -29.18
N VAL A 761 14.18 -8.71 -29.86
CA VAL A 761 14.99 -7.57 -30.28
C VAL A 761 14.28 -6.29 -29.87
N LEU A 762 14.61 -5.81 -28.67
CA LEU A 762 14.07 -4.57 -28.14
C LEU A 762 14.97 -3.40 -28.56
N THR A 763 14.45 -2.50 -29.40
CA THR A 763 15.14 -1.27 -29.78
C THR A 763 14.62 -0.10 -28.95
N TYR A 764 15.52 0.55 -28.24
CA TYR A 764 15.26 1.76 -27.47
C TYR A 764 15.93 2.97 -28.13
N ASN A 765 15.13 3.98 -28.46
CA ASN A 765 15.61 5.23 -29.01
C ASN A 765 15.31 6.39 -28.06
N HIS A 766 16.35 6.90 -27.40
CA HIS A 766 16.25 7.93 -26.38
C HIS A 766 15.69 9.25 -26.95
N ARG A 767 14.78 9.90 -26.18
CA ARG A 767 14.34 11.28 -26.41
C ARG A 767 14.70 12.13 -25.21
N ARG A 768 15.14 13.37 -25.48
CA ARG A 768 15.73 14.25 -24.47
C ARG A 768 14.74 14.76 -23.42
N ASN A 769 13.45 14.88 -23.78
CA ASN A 769 12.41 15.39 -22.88
C ASN A 769 10.99 15.09 -23.40
N GLU A 770 10.02 15.33 -22.51
CA GLU A 770 8.58 15.41 -22.73
C GLU A 770 8.18 16.07 -24.06
N LYS A 771 8.67 17.28 -24.35
CA LYS A 771 8.33 18.02 -25.57
C LYS A 771 8.65 17.26 -26.86
N ALA A 772 9.65 16.38 -26.84
CA ALA A 772 10.01 15.57 -28.00
C ALA A 772 9.00 14.43 -28.25
N ILE A 773 8.33 13.95 -27.20
CA ILE A 773 7.29 12.93 -27.27
C ILE A 773 5.93 13.57 -27.60
N GLU A 774 5.61 14.71 -26.99
CA GLU A 774 4.38 15.47 -27.27
C GLU A 774 4.27 15.86 -28.75
N LYS A 775 5.40 16.23 -29.39
CA LYS A 775 5.45 16.50 -30.84
C LYS A 775 5.03 15.32 -31.71
N LYS A 776 5.06 14.09 -31.17
CA LYS A 776 4.57 12.88 -31.84
C LYS A 776 3.11 12.55 -31.48
N GLY A 777 2.42 13.40 -30.73
CA GLY A 777 1.04 13.21 -30.30
C GLY A 777 0.87 12.15 -29.19
N ILE A 778 1.95 11.74 -28.54
CA ILE A 778 1.91 10.72 -27.49
C ILE A 778 1.71 11.41 -26.15
N LYS A 779 0.58 11.14 -25.47
CA LYS A 779 0.32 11.60 -24.10
C LYS A 779 1.21 10.85 -23.11
N HIS A 780 1.63 11.52 -22.04
CA HIS A 780 2.49 10.92 -21.02
C HIS A 780 2.19 11.45 -19.62
N GLY A 781 2.73 10.79 -18.59
CA GLY A 781 2.59 11.19 -17.19
C GLY A 781 1.67 10.23 -16.43
N LYS A 782 0.90 10.72 -15.46
CA LYS A 782 -0.16 9.95 -14.79
C LYS A 782 -1.52 10.35 -15.33
N VAL A 783 -2.44 9.40 -15.46
CA VAL A 783 -3.85 9.68 -15.81
C VAL A 783 -4.44 10.71 -14.85
N ASN A 784 -5.21 11.66 -15.38
CA ASN A 784 -5.93 12.64 -14.58
C ASN A 784 -7.28 12.09 -14.13
N VAL A 785 -7.78 12.64 -13.04
CA VAL A 785 -9.05 12.28 -12.42
C VAL A 785 -9.90 13.52 -12.26
N SER A 786 -11.21 13.40 -12.48
CA SER A 786 -12.16 14.50 -12.31
C SER A 786 -13.44 14.01 -11.65
N VAL A 787 -14.10 14.87 -10.87
CA VAL A 787 -15.38 14.54 -10.25
C VAL A 787 -16.51 14.94 -11.19
N ILE A 788 -17.35 13.98 -11.55
CA ILE A 788 -18.41 14.11 -12.56
C ILE A 788 -19.82 14.02 -11.96
N ASN A 789 -19.97 14.29 -10.66
CA ASN A 789 -21.29 14.40 -10.02
C ASN A 789 -22.13 15.52 -10.67
N ASP A 790 -23.32 15.19 -11.18
CA ASP A 790 -24.26 16.15 -11.80
C ASP A 790 -24.71 17.25 -10.82
N ARG A 791 -24.90 16.88 -9.55
CA ARG A 791 -25.19 17.80 -8.44
C ARG A 791 -24.16 17.61 -7.35
N LYS A 792 -23.45 18.68 -6.99
CA LYS A 792 -22.49 18.72 -5.88
C LYS A 792 -23.20 19.13 -4.58
N LYS A 793 -24.29 18.43 -4.28
CA LYS A 793 -25.14 18.66 -3.12
C LYS A 793 -25.27 17.38 -2.33
N ILE A 794 -24.99 17.43 -1.03
CA ILE A 794 -25.03 16.28 -0.13
C ILE A 794 -26.30 16.39 0.71
N THR A 795 -27.22 15.45 0.55
CA THR A 795 -28.52 15.44 1.24
C THR A 795 -28.67 14.26 2.21
N SER A 796 -27.64 13.43 2.36
CA SER A 796 -27.65 12.22 3.18
C SER A 796 -26.28 11.99 3.79
N SER A 797 -26.25 11.30 4.95
CA SER A 797 -25.01 10.98 5.67
C SER A 797 -24.07 10.05 4.90
N LYS A 798 -24.60 9.25 3.98
CA LYS A 798 -23.84 8.50 2.97
C LYS A 798 -24.10 9.12 1.60
N PHE A 799 -23.07 9.48 0.86
CA PHE A 799 -23.24 10.08 -0.48
C PHE A 799 -22.22 9.51 -1.46
N LYS A 800 -22.64 9.46 -2.74
CA LYS A 800 -21.82 8.91 -3.83
C LYS A 800 -20.99 10.03 -4.45
N VAL A 801 -19.69 9.80 -4.61
CA VAL A 801 -18.81 10.59 -5.47
C VAL A 801 -18.48 9.77 -6.70
N LYS A 802 -18.71 10.35 -7.88
CA LYS A 802 -18.38 9.76 -9.17
C LYS A 802 -17.08 10.38 -9.68
N ILE A 803 -16.05 9.57 -9.84
CA ILE A 803 -14.74 10.00 -10.32
C ILE A 803 -14.49 9.39 -11.68
N PHE A 804 -14.07 10.21 -12.64
CA PHE A 804 -13.76 9.81 -14.00
C PHE A 804 -12.27 9.94 -14.27
N GLN A 805 -11.66 8.84 -14.72
CA GLN A 805 -10.30 8.82 -15.23
C GLN A 805 -10.28 9.35 -16.67
N THR A 806 -9.64 10.50 -16.88
CA THR A 806 -9.77 11.31 -18.10
C THR A 806 -9.07 10.69 -19.30
N GLU A 807 -7.86 10.17 -19.10
CA GLU A 807 -7.10 9.41 -20.09
C GLU A 807 -7.10 7.93 -19.71
N LYS A 808 -7.11 7.02 -20.68
CA LYS A 808 -6.80 5.61 -20.40
C LYS A 808 -5.33 5.46 -19.99
N VAL A 809 -5.05 4.46 -19.17
CA VAL A 809 -3.68 4.01 -18.93
C VAL A 809 -3.11 3.48 -20.25
N THR A 810 -1.87 3.85 -20.53
CA THR A 810 -1.11 3.39 -21.69
C THR A 810 0.34 3.20 -21.28
N ASP A 811 1.15 2.68 -22.20
CA ASP A 811 2.61 2.64 -22.10
C ASP A 811 3.27 3.92 -21.58
N LYS A 812 2.70 5.09 -21.89
CA LYS A 812 3.24 6.40 -21.46
C LYS A 812 2.39 7.10 -20.41
N MET A 813 1.16 6.63 -20.17
CA MET A 813 0.21 7.18 -19.18
C MET A 813 0.06 6.21 -18.01
N LYS A 814 0.69 6.51 -16.88
CA LYS A 814 0.68 5.67 -15.67
C LYS A 814 -0.64 5.78 -14.90
N PRO A 815 -0.98 4.74 -14.12
CA PRO A 815 -2.04 4.82 -13.11
C PRO A 815 -1.81 5.96 -12.11
N ARG A 816 -2.89 6.39 -11.45
CA ARG A 816 -2.84 7.37 -10.34
C ARG A 816 -3.61 6.83 -9.14
N THR A 817 -2.97 6.85 -7.97
CA THR A 817 -3.64 6.53 -6.70
C THR A 817 -3.98 7.81 -5.95
N ILE A 818 -5.25 7.98 -5.58
CA ILE A 818 -5.76 9.17 -4.92
C ILE A 818 -6.51 8.82 -3.63
N LYS A 819 -6.32 9.64 -2.60
CA LYS A 819 -7.15 9.71 -1.40
C LYS A 819 -8.28 10.72 -1.63
N VAL A 820 -9.49 10.33 -1.24
CA VAL A 820 -10.70 11.12 -1.42
C VAL A 820 -11.41 11.25 -0.08
N SER A 821 -11.59 12.49 0.37
CA SER A 821 -12.23 12.83 1.64
C SER A 821 -12.84 14.24 1.58
N LEU A 822 -13.81 14.50 2.46
CA LEU A 822 -14.49 15.78 2.59
C LEU A 822 -13.95 16.56 3.79
N TRP A 823 -13.70 17.85 3.60
CA TRP A 823 -13.05 18.72 4.57
C TRP A 823 -13.85 19.99 4.84
N ASP A 824 -13.85 20.39 6.11
CA ASP A 824 -14.19 21.74 6.56
C ASP A 824 -12.92 22.61 6.51
N ILE A 825 -13.03 23.80 5.93
CA ILE A 825 -11.91 24.72 5.75
C ILE A 825 -12.39 26.10 6.21
N ASP A 826 -12.15 26.42 7.48
CA ASP A 826 -12.50 27.69 8.12
C ASP A 826 -11.25 28.35 8.71
N ASP A 827 -11.00 29.63 8.36
CA ASP A 827 -9.93 30.49 8.92
C ASP A 827 -8.55 29.83 9.11
N GLY A 828 -8.14 28.99 8.15
CA GLY A 828 -6.82 28.33 8.13
C GLY A 828 -6.73 27.03 8.92
N GLN A 829 -7.83 26.56 9.52
CA GLN A 829 -7.94 25.21 10.09
C GLN A 829 -8.64 24.29 9.09
N GLU A 830 -7.98 23.18 8.75
CA GLU A 830 -8.56 22.14 7.90
C GLU A 830 -8.94 20.94 8.77
N LYS A 831 -10.22 20.55 8.74
CA LYS A 831 -10.73 19.40 9.50
C LYS A 831 -11.45 18.43 8.56
N MET A 832 -11.04 17.17 8.54
CA MET A 832 -11.75 16.14 7.78
C MET A 832 -13.09 15.82 8.46
N VAL A 833 -14.16 15.80 7.67
CA VAL A 833 -15.55 15.60 8.13
C VAL A 833 -16.21 14.35 7.56
N SER A 834 -15.47 13.56 6.77
CA SER A 834 -15.89 12.24 6.29
C SER A 834 -14.88 11.15 6.63
N ASP A 835 -15.19 9.91 6.28
CA ASP A 835 -14.16 8.89 6.07
C ASP A 835 -13.27 9.22 4.85
N GLU A 836 -12.13 8.56 4.75
CA GLU A 836 -11.20 8.66 3.62
C GLU A 836 -11.25 7.36 2.80
N LYS A 837 -11.29 7.49 1.48
CA LYS A 837 -11.28 6.37 0.52
C LYS A 837 -10.12 6.50 -0.44
N ILE A 838 -9.50 5.38 -0.80
CA ILE A 838 -8.44 5.32 -1.80
C ILE A 838 -9.02 4.81 -3.12
N ILE A 839 -8.64 5.44 -4.23
CA ILE A 839 -8.97 4.99 -5.59
C ILE A 839 -7.67 4.82 -6.36
N ILE A 840 -7.56 3.70 -7.07
CA ILE A 840 -6.49 3.44 -8.03
C ILE A 840 -7.09 3.63 -9.43
N ALA A 841 -6.82 4.78 -10.05
CA ALA A 841 -7.19 5.07 -11.42
C ALA A 841 -6.19 4.40 -12.38
N ASN A 842 -6.48 3.16 -12.77
CA ASN A 842 -5.60 2.29 -13.55
C ASN A 842 -6.24 1.72 -14.83
N ASN A 843 -7.42 2.18 -15.23
CA ASN A 843 -8.18 1.53 -16.30
C ASN A 843 -7.58 1.82 -17.70
N GLU A 844 -7.46 0.78 -18.54
CA GLU A 844 -6.84 0.84 -19.88
C GLU A 844 -7.84 0.93 -21.03
N SER A 845 -9.15 0.94 -20.74
CA SER A 845 -10.21 0.94 -21.74
C SER A 845 -10.38 2.27 -22.45
N ASP A 846 -10.67 2.22 -23.75
CA ASP A 846 -11.10 3.40 -24.50
C ASP A 846 -12.50 3.86 -24.08
N GLU A 847 -13.33 2.94 -23.58
CA GLU A 847 -14.72 3.20 -23.20
C GLU A 847 -14.81 4.10 -21.94
N PRO A 848 -15.43 5.29 -22.02
CA PRO A 848 -15.51 6.22 -20.89
C PRO A 848 -16.29 5.69 -19.69
N GLU A 849 -17.24 4.78 -19.89
CA GLU A 849 -18.07 4.21 -18.82
C GLU A 849 -17.25 3.28 -17.91
N GLU A 850 -16.31 2.52 -18.48
CA GLU A 850 -15.43 1.61 -17.73
C GLU A 850 -14.39 2.37 -16.90
N ARG A 851 -14.12 3.64 -17.24
CA ARG A 851 -13.19 4.54 -16.55
C ARG A 851 -13.85 5.36 -15.42
N GLN A 852 -15.03 4.97 -14.97
CA GLN A 852 -15.76 5.62 -13.87
C GLN A 852 -15.68 4.82 -12.58
N TYR A 853 -15.28 5.52 -11.52
CA TYR A 853 -15.18 5.01 -10.17
C TYR A 853 -16.29 5.61 -9.32
N ASN A 854 -17.10 4.75 -8.69
CA ASN A 854 -18.14 5.16 -7.77
C ASN A 854 -17.66 4.90 -6.34
N ILE A 855 -17.39 5.94 -5.58
CA ILE A 855 -17.08 5.81 -4.14
C ILE A 855 -18.24 6.28 -3.30
N MET A 856 -18.46 5.61 -2.17
CA MET A 856 -19.41 6.01 -1.15
C MET A 856 -18.64 6.59 0.02
N LEU A 857 -18.80 7.90 0.25
CA LEU A 857 -18.28 8.58 1.44
C LEU A 857 -19.35 8.65 2.52
N THR A 858 -18.89 8.60 3.77
CA THR A 858 -19.69 8.69 4.98
C THR A 858 -19.33 9.96 5.73
N LEU A 859 -20.31 10.81 5.96
CA LEU A 859 -20.19 12.00 6.82
C LEU A 859 -20.17 11.64 8.29
N GLY A 860 -19.41 12.40 9.07
CA GLY A 860 -19.60 12.52 10.50
C GLY A 860 -20.95 13.16 10.84
N ASN A 861 -21.38 13.04 12.09
CA ASN A 861 -22.58 13.66 12.60
C ASN A 861 -22.34 15.13 12.98
N ASN A 862 -23.42 15.87 13.25
CA ASN A 862 -23.39 17.26 13.73
C ASN A 862 -22.67 18.23 12.80
N LEU A 863 -22.79 18.04 11.49
CA LEU A 863 -22.29 18.98 10.49
C LEU A 863 -23.32 20.08 10.22
N GLU A 864 -22.85 21.31 10.04
CA GLU A 864 -23.69 22.45 9.70
C GLU A 864 -24.01 22.44 8.21
N ASN A 865 -25.21 22.89 7.82
CA ASN A 865 -25.55 23.04 6.40
C ASN A 865 -24.78 24.25 5.81
N LYS A 866 -23.56 23.98 5.36
CA LYS A 866 -22.65 24.93 4.70
C LYS A 866 -21.89 24.24 3.55
N THR A 867 -20.99 24.99 2.91
CA THR A 867 -20.13 24.43 1.85
C THR A 867 -18.91 23.75 2.46
N TYR A 868 -18.72 22.48 2.10
CA TYR A 868 -17.51 21.71 2.41
C TYR A 868 -16.72 21.45 1.13
N TYR A 869 -15.46 21.01 1.26
CA TYR A 869 -14.57 20.80 0.14
C TYR A 869 -14.17 19.34 0.02
N LEU A 870 -14.51 18.73 -1.10
CA LEU A 870 -14.00 17.42 -1.48
C LEU A 870 -12.56 17.60 -1.97
N LYS A 871 -11.62 16.91 -1.31
CA LYS A 871 -10.20 16.89 -1.68
C LYS A 871 -9.87 15.57 -2.36
N LEU A 872 -9.14 15.67 -3.47
CA LEU A 872 -8.47 14.55 -4.11
C LEU A 872 -6.97 14.79 -3.89
N ILE A 873 -6.29 13.89 -3.19
CA ILE A 873 -4.88 14.00 -2.83
C ILE A 873 -4.14 12.81 -3.44
N ASP A 874 -3.11 13.07 -4.27
CA ASP A 874 -2.26 12.00 -4.83
C ASP A 874 -1.42 11.39 -3.69
N GLU A 875 -1.33 10.06 -3.65
CA GLU A 875 -0.50 9.37 -2.64
C GLU A 875 1.00 9.44 -2.96
N ASP A 876 1.39 9.80 -4.17
CA ASP A 876 2.79 9.93 -4.54
C ASP A 876 3.45 11.09 -3.80
N PRO A 877 4.49 10.82 -2.99
CA PRO A 877 5.22 11.83 -2.22
C PRO A 877 5.69 13.05 -3.02
N ALA A 878 5.99 12.87 -4.31
CA ALA A 878 6.44 13.97 -5.18
C ALA A 878 5.29 14.89 -5.63
N GLU A 879 4.06 14.39 -5.60
CA GLU A 879 2.84 15.04 -6.11
C GLU A 879 1.78 15.25 -5.02
N ILE A 880 2.15 15.13 -3.73
CA ILE A 880 1.28 15.46 -2.58
C ILE A 880 0.96 16.95 -2.62
N LYS A 881 -0.04 17.28 -3.44
CA LYS A 881 -0.71 18.55 -3.60
C LYS A 881 -2.18 18.21 -3.81
N ASP A 882 -3.07 19.11 -3.41
CA ASP A 882 -4.49 18.95 -3.73
C ASP A 882 -4.65 18.88 -5.25
N THR A 883 -4.91 17.69 -5.76
CA THR A 883 -5.10 17.44 -7.18
C THR A 883 -6.39 18.11 -7.65
N ALA A 884 -7.36 18.22 -6.74
CA ALA A 884 -8.52 19.09 -6.87
C ALA A 884 -9.12 19.44 -5.50
N ARG A 885 -9.65 20.67 -5.37
CA ARG A 885 -10.53 21.12 -4.29
C ARG A 885 -11.89 21.46 -4.89
N ILE A 886 -12.94 20.72 -4.52
CA ILE A 886 -14.23 20.82 -5.19
C ILE A 886 -15.31 21.11 -4.15
N PRO A 887 -16.05 22.24 -4.27
CA PRO A 887 -17.09 22.58 -3.30
C PRO A 887 -18.29 21.65 -3.43
N PHE A 888 -18.78 21.17 -2.29
CA PHE A 888 -20.03 20.44 -2.11
C PHE A 888 -20.90 21.16 -1.08
N GLU A 889 -22.13 21.47 -1.43
CA GLU A 889 -23.11 22.07 -0.53
C GLU A 889 -23.75 20.98 0.34
N LEU A 890 -23.64 21.09 1.66
CA LEU A 890 -24.36 20.22 2.58
C LEU A 890 -25.75 20.78 2.85
N ASP A 891 -26.78 19.99 2.58
CA ASP A 891 -28.19 20.29 2.86
C ASP A 891 -28.85 19.05 3.42
N LEU A 892 -28.50 18.74 4.68
CA LEU A 892 -29.17 17.71 5.44
C LEU A 892 -30.52 18.27 5.91
N LEU A 893 -31.59 17.53 5.65
CA LEU A 893 -32.89 17.85 6.25
C LEU A 893 -32.73 17.75 7.77
N ILE A 894 -32.94 18.87 8.47
CA ILE A 894 -32.97 18.90 9.93
C ILE A 894 -34.29 18.23 10.35
N GLY A 895 -34.26 16.91 10.50
CA GLY A 895 -35.42 16.13 10.94
C GLY A 895 -35.24 14.62 10.64
N ASP A 896 -35.23 13.84 11.72
CA ASP A 896 -35.34 12.37 11.80
C ASP A 896 -34.11 11.54 11.35
N PHE A 897 -33.12 11.48 12.26
CA PHE A 897 -32.14 10.38 12.35
C PHE A 897 -32.62 9.22 13.25
N ASP A 898 -33.94 9.06 13.39
CA ASP A 898 -34.55 7.85 13.93
C ASP A 898 -35.48 7.28 12.83
N ASP A 899 -35.33 5.98 12.55
CA ASP A 899 -36.08 5.15 11.59
C ASP A 899 -35.57 5.09 10.13
N PHE A 900 -34.62 4.20 9.86
CA PHE A 900 -34.84 2.92 9.13
C PHE A 900 -33.58 2.05 9.09
#